data_AF-A0A224XCM6-F1
#
_entry.id   AF-A0A224XCM6-F1
#
_cell.length_a   1.000
_cell.length_b   1.000
_cell.length_c   1.000
_cell.angle_alpha   90.00
_cell.angle_beta   90.00
_cell.angle_gamma   90.00
#
_symmetry.space_group_name_H-M   'P 1'
#
loop_
_entity.id
_entity.type
_entity.pdbx_description
1 polymer ?
#
loop_
_entity_poly.entity_id
_entity_poly.type
_entity_poly.pdbx_seq_one_letter_code
_entity_poly.pdbx_strand_id
1 'polypeptide(L)'
;PSSIGDIIHLNVGGKRFSTSRQTLMWIPETFFTALLSGRISSLRDEAGAYFIDRDPNLFARILNYLRTREIDISNCEISHLRHEAEYYGVAPLVKRLLLCEELDQSSCGDIIFYGLLQQPTPPTPPDLRVSKESCRSSSSSVASGGAHTHTHRSHSRNSSWDPRCQSMLSPRTPSSSRPGHSRSGSLDIRHSVIDLPTHSSLPQLMGNGGSSKIIAIKAHHSWVAVAYPHFVACLAIRSSKGWHHVFTSPHIDQPIDRIALNAKLSDYGKYPSQSEYNMLAVSYSSQIRLWGVKEHGPRLNIGAFNLGVKVEYLFFIGTQLVALSPTGKVGVWHSMSQHWQIQDVLPISSFDSAGSFLLLGCNNGSIYYIDMQKFPLRMKDNDLLVTELYRDPSNDPITAISVYLTPKTSLCGNWIEIAYGTSSGTVRVIVQHPETVGHSPQLFQTFNVHQSPVTKVTLSEKFLVSVCSEYNHVRSWSVTRFRGMISTQPGSTPVASFKILSLEEVDSSLGYTVGNDFGPFGEQDDEQVFVQKIVPETSELYVRLASNGRRVCVIRAVDGATITSFCVHECEGPSWMGSRPRKFLFTGHSNGTLQMWDLTTALDISKKMEPVSQTAGGPTPRELLRILDQCDLCNSHCSTPCISPSQSAHGSSRLKASSIGFLTQQFHFESST
;
A
#
# COMPACT_ATOMS: atom_id res chain seq x y z
N PRO A 1 12.25 -13.74 61.82
CA PRO A 1 12.58 -14.71 60.76
C PRO A 1 11.39 -15.66 60.52
N SER A 2 10.58 -15.36 59.51
CA SER A 2 9.43 -16.17 59.07
C SER A 2 9.91 -17.45 58.38
N SER A 3 9.27 -18.58 58.69
CA SER A 3 9.74 -19.91 58.28
C SER A 3 9.45 -20.18 56.79
N ILE A 4 10.24 -21.07 56.17
CA ILE A 4 10.16 -21.42 54.73
C ILE A 4 8.78 -22.02 54.34
N GLY A 5 8.00 -22.48 55.32
CA GLY A 5 6.65 -23.03 55.14
C GLY A 5 5.49 -22.05 55.39
N ASP A 6 5.75 -20.76 55.61
CA ASP A 6 4.70 -19.80 55.94
C ASP A 6 3.70 -19.61 54.79
N ILE A 7 2.42 -19.80 55.11
CA ILE A 7 1.31 -19.47 54.20
C ILE A 7 1.11 -17.96 54.21
N ILE A 8 1.11 -17.36 53.02
CA ILE A 8 0.82 -15.96 52.77
C ILE A 8 -0.60 -15.86 52.22
N HIS A 9 -1.37 -14.96 52.81
CA HIS A 9 -2.71 -14.60 52.34
C HIS A 9 -2.64 -13.28 51.57
N LEU A 10 -3.17 -13.30 50.34
CA LEU A 10 -3.26 -12.15 49.45
C LEU A 10 -4.74 -11.89 49.16
N ASN A 11 -5.12 -10.62 49.06
CA ASN A 11 -6.42 -10.19 48.58
C ASN A 11 -6.19 -9.38 47.29
N VAL A 12 -6.51 -9.96 46.13
CA VAL A 12 -6.28 -9.33 44.83
C VAL A 12 -7.64 -8.93 44.24
N GLY A 13 -7.89 -7.63 44.12
CA GLY A 13 -9.15 -7.09 43.59
C GLY A 13 -10.40 -7.60 44.33
N GLY A 14 -10.28 -7.94 45.62
CA GLY A 14 -11.36 -8.49 46.45
C GLY A 14 -11.39 -10.03 46.55
N LYS A 15 -10.62 -10.76 45.73
CA LYS A 15 -10.54 -12.23 45.80
C LYS A 15 -9.35 -12.67 46.64
N ARG A 16 -9.59 -13.58 47.60
CA ARG A 16 -8.54 -14.11 48.47
C ARG A 16 -7.79 -15.28 47.84
N PHE A 17 -6.48 -15.24 47.97
CA PHE A 17 -5.54 -16.27 47.54
C PHE A 17 -4.65 -16.67 48.71
N SER A 18 -4.36 -17.96 48.80
CA SER A 18 -3.40 -18.51 49.77
C SER A 18 -2.29 -19.22 49.01
N THR A 19 -1.05 -18.93 49.37
CA THR A 19 0.13 -19.56 48.75
C THR A 19 1.31 -19.56 49.71
N SER A 20 2.35 -20.35 49.46
CA SER A 20 3.52 -20.36 50.33
C SER A 20 4.42 -19.17 50.03
N ARG A 21 5.15 -18.70 51.04
CA ARG A 21 6.22 -17.71 50.88
C ARG A 21 7.22 -18.13 49.79
N GLN A 22 7.55 -19.41 49.72
CA GLN A 22 8.46 -19.98 48.71
C GLN A 22 7.94 -19.76 47.28
N THR A 23 6.65 -19.96 47.02
CA THR A 23 6.04 -19.73 45.69
C THR A 23 6.15 -18.27 45.26
N LEU A 24 6.04 -17.32 46.18
CA LEU A 24 6.15 -15.89 45.83
C LEU A 24 7.60 -15.39 45.71
N MET A 25 8.55 -16.09 46.34
CA MET A 25 9.95 -15.62 46.46
C MET A 25 10.95 -16.33 45.57
N TRP A 26 10.58 -17.40 44.85
CA TRP A 26 11.57 -18.16 44.07
C TRP A 26 12.14 -17.36 42.88
N ILE A 27 11.42 -16.36 42.38
CA ILE A 27 11.96 -15.38 41.43
C ILE A 27 12.40 -14.14 42.22
N PRO A 28 13.70 -13.78 42.16
CA PRO A 28 14.20 -12.59 42.82
C PRO A 28 13.69 -11.32 42.15
N GLU A 29 13.73 -10.20 42.86
CA GLU A 29 13.45 -8.85 42.32
C GLU A 29 12.03 -8.65 41.76
N THR A 30 11.08 -9.48 42.18
CA THR A 30 9.66 -9.31 41.86
C THR A 30 8.95 -8.38 42.84
N PHE A 31 7.77 -7.89 42.46
CA PHE A 31 6.85 -7.17 43.34
C PHE A 31 6.67 -7.91 44.67
N PHE A 32 6.51 -9.24 44.65
CA PHE A 32 6.29 -10.04 45.86
C PHE A 32 7.51 -10.08 46.78
N THR A 33 8.73 -10.11 46.23
CA THR A 33 9.94 -10.04 47.07
C THR A 33 10.06 -8.69 47.77
N ALA A 34 9.66 -7.61 47.11
CA ALA A 34 9.65 -6.27 47.67
C ALA A 34 8.51 -6.09 48.71
N LEU A 35 7.34 -6.64 48.42
CA LEU A 35 6.17 -6.68 49.32
C LEU A 35 6.50 -7.43 50.62
N LEU A 36 7.06 -8.64 50.51
CA LEU A 36 7.33 -9.51 51.66
C LEU A 36 8.60 -9.13 52.44
N SER A 37 9.49 -8.33 51.86
CA SER A 37 10.64 -7.73 52.56
C SER A 37 10.30 -6.43 53.26
N GLY A 38 9.07 -5.92 53.11
CA GLY A 38 8.63 -4.65 53.69
C GLY A 38 9.23 -3.42 53.00
N ARG A 39 9.84 -3.58 51.82
CA ARG A 39 10.38 -2.46 51.02
C ARG A 39 9.27 -1.61 50.41
N ILE A 40 8.09 -2.18 50.23
CA ILE A 40 6.91 -1.51 49.70
C ILE A 40 5.85 -1.48 50.80
N SER A 41 5.26 -0.30 51.03
CA SER A 41 4.12 -0.16 51.94
C SER A 41 2.93 -0.95 51.40
N SER A 42 2.36 -1.83 52.23
CA SER A 42 1.28 -2.73 51.82
C SER A 42 0.04 -2.51 52.68
N LEU A 43 -1.10 -2.26 52.04
CA LEU A 43 -2.39 -2.29 52.70
C LEU A 43 -2.76 -3.73 53.05
N ARG A 44 -3.45 -3.92 54.17
CA ARG A 44 -4.00 -5.21 54.57
C ARG A 44 -5.50 -5.11 54.72
N ASP A 45 -6.20 -6.18 54.35
CA ASP A 45 -7.64 -6.27 54.58
C ASP A 45 -7.96 -6.56 56.07
N GLU A 46 -9.25 -6.61 56.40
CA GLU A 46 -9.74 -6.87 57.76
C GLU A 46 -9.29 -8.24 58.33
N ALA A 47 -8.91 -9.18 57.46
CA ALA A 47 -8.38 -10.49 57.85
C ALA A 47 -6.84 -10.54 57.86
N GLY A 48 -6.16 -9.41 57.66
CA GLY A 48 -4.71 -9.29 57.67
C GLY A 48 -4.02 -9.78 56.39
N ALA A 49 -4.76 -10.05 55.31
CA ALA A 49 -4.20 -10.43 54.01
C ALA A 49 -3.66 -9.20 53.27
N TYR A 50 -2.54 -9.34 52.53
CA TYR A 50 -1.98 -8.23 51.75
C TYR A 50 -2.91 -7.89 50.59
N PHE A 51 -3.37 -6.64 50.54
CA PHE A 51 -4.27 -6.16 49.50
C PHE A 51 -3.49 -5.68 48.27
N ILE A 52 -3.92 -6.12 47.09
CA ILE A 52 -3.37 -5.76 45.78
C ILE A 52 -4.55 -5.37 44.89
N ASP A 53 -4.56 -4.14 44.41
CA ASP A 53 -5.65 -3.62 43.58
C ASP A 53 -5.42 -3.96 42.10
N ARG A 54 -5.62 -5.24 41.74
CA ARG A 54 -5.39 -5.80 40.39
C ARG A 54 -6.44 -6.88 40.05
N ASP A 55 -6.45 -7.34 38.79
CA ASP A 55 -7.39 -8.37 38.33
C ASP A 55 -7.08 -9.75 38.96
N PRO A 56 -8.02 -10.32 39.75
CA PRO A 56 -7.83 -11.64 40.34
C PRO A 56 -7.74 -12.80 39.35
N ASN A 57 -8.36 -12.72 38.18
CA ASN A 57 -8.37 -13.79 37.18
C ASN A 57 -7.02 -13.91 36.48
N LEU A 58 -6.43 -12.78 36.08
CA LEU A 58 -5.08 -12.75 35.53
C LEU A 58 -4.04 -13.10 36.60
N PHE A 59 -4.20 -12.59 37.82
CA PHE A 59 -3.34 -12.96 38.94
C PHE A 59 -3.35 -14.47 39.22
N ALA A 60 -4.49 -15.14 39.11
CA ALA A 60 -4.56 -16.60 39.26
C ALA A 60 -3.65 -17.34 38.27
N ARG A 61 -3.53 -16.85 37.03
CA ARG A 61 -2.62 -17.40 36.01
C ARG A 61 -1.16 -17.13 36.35
N ILE A 62 -0.83 -15.91 36.79
CA ILE A 62 0.52 -15.56 37.28
C ILE A 62 0.91 -16.44 38.47
N LEU A 63 -0.01 -16.65 39.41
CA LEU A 63 0.22 -17.48 40.58
C LEU A 63 0.40 -18.95 40.23
N ASN A 64 -0.35 -19.47 39.25
CA ASN A 64 -0.15 -20.83 38.74
C ASN A 64 1.23 -20.96 38.08
N TYR A 65 1.66 -19.97 37.30
CA TYR A 65 3.03 -19.95 36.76
C TYR A 65 4.09 -19.96 37.86
N LEU A 66 3.90 -19.20 38.95
CA LEU A 66 4.81 -19.22 40.09
C LEU A 66 4.83 -20.58 40.81
N ARG A 67 3.76 -21.39 40.71
CA ARG A 67 3.67 -22.73 41.32
C ARG A 67 4.27 -23.83 40.43
N THR A 68 3.89 -23.87 39.16
CA THR A 68 4.17 -24.99 38.25
C THR A 68 5.26 -24.69 37.24
N ARG A 69 5.62 -23.42 37.03
CA ARG A 69 6.48 -22.91 35.93
C ARG A 69 5.87 -23.06 34.53
N GLU A 70 4.62 -23.47 34.47
CA GLU A 70 3.82 -23.58 33.25
C GLU A 70 2.83 -22.42 33.19
N ILE A 71 2.55 -21.93 31.99
CA ILE A 71 1.57 -20.88 31.78
C ILE A 71 0.46 -21.39 30.88
N ASP A 72 -0.77 -21.25 31.33
CA ASP A 72 -1.95 -21.53 30.53
C ASP A 72 -2.41 -20.25 29.83
N ILE A 73 -2.21 -20.23 28.51
CA ILE A 73 -2.62 -19.15 27.62
C ILE A 73 -3.99 -19.42 26.98
N SER A 74 -4.65 -20.53 27.29
CA SER A 74 -5.98 -20.81 26.76
C SER A 74 -7.00 -19.77 27.26
N ASN A 75 -7.83 -19.28 26.35
CA ASN A 75 -8.90 -18.31 26.65
C ASN A 75 -8.42 -17.01 27.34
N CYS A 76 -7.21 -16.53 27.05
CA CYS A 76 -6.71 -15.24 27.54
C CYS A 76 -5.88 -14.53 26.49
N GLU A 77 -6.02 -13.22 26.43
CA GLU A 77 -5.20 -12.37 25.58
C GLU A 77 -3.80 -12.25 26.17
N ILE A 78 -2.78 -12.61 25.38
CA ILE A 78 -1.37 -12.64 25.81
C ILE A 78 -0.91 -11.27 26.30
N SER A 79 -1.41 -10.19 25.67
CA SER A 79 -1.11 -8.79 26.03
C SER A 79 -1.52 -8.44 27.46
N HIS A 80 -2.74 -8.78 27.88
CA HIS A 80 -3.23 -8.53 29.24
C HIS A 80 -2.40 -9.31 30.28
N LEU A 81 -2.08 -10.56 29.97
CA LEU A 81 -1.26 -11.40 30.83
C LEU A 81 0.18 -10.87 30.92
N ARG A 82 0.72 -10.31 29.83
CA ARG A 82 2.04 -9.66 29.79
C ARG A 82 2.05 -8.42 30.68
N HIS A 83 1.08 -7.53 30.55
CA HIS A 83 1.00 -6.32 31.38
C HIS A 83 0.90 -6.65 32.87
N GLU A 84 0.16 -7.69 33.26
CA GLU A 84 0.16 -8.16 34.66
C GLU A 84 1.52 -8.73 35.07
N ALA A 85 2.16 -9.55 34.23
CA ALA A 85 3.48 -10.08 34.51
C ALA A 85 4.53 -8.96 34.68
N GLU A 86 4.42 -7.86 33.93
CA GLU A 86 5.25 -6.67 34.06
C GLU A 86 5.00 -5.94 35.37
N TYR A 87 3.73 -5.73 35.75
CA TYR A 87 3.37 -5.13 37.03
C TYR A 87 3.97 -5.90 38.21
N TYR A 88 3.88 -7.23 38.20
CA TYR A 88 4.46 -8.07 39.25
C TYR A 88 5.98 -8.26 39.15
N GLY A 89 6.62 -7.74 38.10
CA GLY A 89 8.06 -7.87 37.86
C GLY A 89 8.51 -9.30 37.56
N VAL A 90 7.63 -10.15 37.01
CA VAL A 90 7.91 -11.56 36.70
C VAL A 90 8.67 -11.66 35.37
N ALA A 91 9.90 -11.15 35.33
CA ALA A 91 10.70 -11.00 34.10
C ALA A 91 10.81 -12.27 33.23
N PRO A 92 10.99 -13.49 33.77
CA PRO A 92 11.01 -14.70 32.94
C PRO A 92 9.69 -14.97 32.20
N LEU A 93 8.55 -14.63 32.81
CA LEU A 93 7.24 -14.77 32.17
C LEU A 93 7.02 -13.67 31.13
N VAL A 94 7.39 -12.43 31.43
CA VAL A 94 7.32 -11.31 30.46
C VAL A 94 8.09 -11.66 29.18
N LYS A 95 9.32 -12.16 29.30
CA LYS A 95 10.12 -12.60 28.13
C LYS A 95 9.44 -13.71 27.32
N ARG A 96 8.82 -14.69 27.99
CA ARG A 96 8.10 -15.78 27.30
C ARG A 96 6.87 -15.27 26.56
N LEU A 97 6.10 -14.37 27.17
CA LEU A 97 4.90 -13.80 26.55
C LEU A 97 5.25 -12.85 25.39
N LEU A 98 6.32 -12.06 25.52
CA LEU A 98 6.87 -11.27 24.42
C LEU A 98 7.27 -12.15 23.23
N LEU A 99 8.00 -13.24 23.48
CA LEU A 99 8.33 -14.20 22.43
C LEU A 99 7.09 -14.81 21.78
N CYS A 100 6.02 -15.06 22.53
CA CYS A 100 4.75 -15.52 21.96
C CYS A 100 4.06 -14.45 21.09
N GLU A 101 4.15 -13.17 21.46
CA GLU A 101 3.66 -12.05 20.62
C GLU A 101 4.54 -11.85 19.37
N GLU A 102 5.83 -12.15 19.45
CA GLU A 102 6.79 -12.08 18.34
C GLU A 102 6.72 -13.30 17.40
N LEU A 103 6.20 -14.45 17.84
CA LEU A 103 6.04 -15.64 16.98
C LEU A 103 5.12 -15.38 15.77
N ASP A 104 4.14 -14.49 15.93
CA ASP A 104 3.25 -14.04 14.84
C ASP A 104 3.85 -12.90 14.00
N GLN A 105 5.03 -12.40 14.37
CA GLN A 105 5.77 -11.34 13.67
C GLN A 105 6.94 -11.95 12.89
N SER A 106 6.69 -12.31 11.63
CA SER A 106 7.75 -12.78 10.75
C SER A 106 8.75 -11.67 10.45
N SER A 107 10.03 -11.92 10.74
CA SER A 107 11.15 -10.98 10.46
C SER A 107 11.50 -10.89 8.96
N CYS A 108 11.01 -11.84 8.17
CA CYS A 108 10.98 -11.82 6.72
C CYS A 108 9.50 -11.90 6.29
N GLY A 109 9.11 -11.21 5.21
CA GLY A 109 7.71 -11.15 4.80
C GLY A 109 7.04 -12.53 4.65
N ASP A 110 5.72 -12.57 4.82
CA ASP A 110 4.90 -13.79 4.74
C ASP A 110 4.98 -14.47 3.35
N ILE A 111 4.37 -15.64 3.15
CA ILE A 111 4.37 -16.41 1.88
C ILE A 111 3.96 -15.58 0.66
N ILE A 112 3.19 -14.52 0.88
CA ILE A 112 2.72 -13.59 -0.15
C ILE A 112 3.75 -12.48 -0.45
N PHE A 113 4.81 -12.31 0.32
CA PHE A 113 5.84 -11.31 0.07
C PHE A 113 6.73 -11.74 -1.08
N TYR A 114 6.78 -10.91 -2.13
CA TYR A 114 7.52 -11.19 -3.36
C TYR A 114 8.91 -10.58 -3.36
N GLY A 115 9.06 -9.36 -2.82
CA GLY A 115 10.37 -8.70 -2.79
C GLY A 115 10.36 -7.24 -2.33
N LEU A 116 11.57 -6.75 -2.04
CA LEU A 116 11.89 -5.39 -1.65
C LEU A 116 12.81 -4.76 -2.69
N LEU A 117 12.49 -3.55 -3.13
CA LEU A 117 13.34 -2.73 -3.98
C LEU A 117 13.72 -1.45 -3.25
N GLN A 118 15.03 -1.21 -3.17
CA GLN A 118 15.61 -0.04 -2.53
C GLN A 118 15.41 1.22 -3.37
N GLN A 119 15.41 2.37 -2.70
CA GLN A 119 15.32 3.67 -3.38
C GLN A 119 16.48 3.84 -4.38
N PRO A 120 16.20 4.19 -5.65
CA PRO A 120 17.24 4.58 -6.60
C PRO A 120 17.97 5.85 -6.13
N THR A 121 19.26 5.98 -6.43
CA THR A 121 20.02 7.19 -6.08
C THR A 121 19.32 8.44 -6.62
N PRO A 122 18.94 9.40 -5.76
CA PRO A 122 18.19 10.58 -6.19
C PRO A 122 19.07 11.45 -7.12
N PRO A 123 18.50 12.03 -8.19
CA PRO A 123 19.23 12.92 -9.07
C PRO A 123 19.61 14.20 -8.31
N THR A 124 20.90 14.59 -8.36
CA THR A 124 21.36 15.85 -7.76
C THR A 124 20.75 17.06 -8.48
N PRO A 125 20.25 18.07 -7.75
CA PRO A 125 19.82 19.34 -8.32
C PRO A 125 20.94 20.01 -9.13
N PRO A 126 20.60 20.74 -10.22
CA PRO A 126 21.59 21.35 -11.11
C PRO A 126 22.54 22.35 -10.40
N ASP A 127 22.12 22.99 -9.32
CA ASP A 127 22.91 24.03 -8.63
C ASP A 127 24.07 23.51 -7.77
N LEU A 128 24.16 22.20 -7.53
CA LEU A 128 25.30 21.60 -6.80
C LEU A 128 26.49 21.23 -7.71
N ARG A 129 26.43 21.57 -9.01
CA ARG A 129 27.53 21.32 -9.96
C ARG A 129 28.63 22.38 -9.96
N VAL A 130 28.45 23.51 -9.27
CA VAL A 130 29.43 24.61 -9.22
C VAL A 130 30.16 24.63 -7.88
N SER A 131 30.98 23.62 -7.58
CA SER A 131 32.04 23.74 -6.55
C SER A 131 33.00 22.53 -6.52
N LYS A 132 33.47 22.04 -7.67
CA LYS A 132 34.61 21.09 -7.71
C LYS A 132 35.64 21.35 -8.82
N GLU A 133 35.63 22.53 -9.42
CA GLU A 133 36.68 22.99 -10.33
C GLU A 133 37.11 24.41 -9.99
N SER A 134 37.86 24.60 -8.89
CA SER A 134 38.87 25.65 -8.78
C SER A 134 39.63 25.49 -7.48
N CYS A 135 40.84 24.93 -7.56
CA CYS A 135 41.97 25.20 -6.66
C CYS A 135 43.23 24.62 -7.35
N ARG A 136 43.70 25.31 -8.40
CA ARG A 136 45.06 25.15 -8.92
C ARG A 136 45.78 26.49 -8.80
N SER A 137 46.77 26.52 -7.92
CA SER A 137 48.03 27.32 -7.93
C SER A 137 48.54 27.43 -6.49
N SER A 138 49.83 27.37 -6.12
CA SER A 138 51.09 27.08 -6.83
C SER A 138 52.24 27.21 -5.80
N SER A 139 53.29 26.38 -5.89
CA SER A 139 54.72 26.72 -5.69
C SER A 139 55.56 25.42 -5.65
N SER A 140 56.25 25.05 -6.74
CA SER A 140 57.71 25.21 -7.00
C SER A 140 58.57 24.26 -6.16
N SER A 141 59.55 23.46 -6.61
CA SER A 141 60.50 23.48 -7.75
C SER A 141 61.33 22.17 -7.61
N VAL A 142 61.88 21.47 -8.61
CA VAL A 142 63.11 21.73 -9.39
C VAL A 142 63.31 20.50 -10.34
N ALA A 143 63.96 20.75 -11.49
CA ALA A 143 64.44 19.83 -12.55
C ALA A 143 65.18 18.57 -12.05
N SER A 144 65.39 17.47 -12.79
CA SER A 144 65.94 17.26 -14.15
C SER A 144 65.88 15.74 -14.44
N GLY A 145 65.46 15.22 -15.59
CA GLY A 145 66.26 15.05 -16.80
C GLY A 145 66.31 13.56 -17.20
N GLY A 146 66.30 13.25 -18.51
CA GLY A 146 66.74 11.95 -19.05
C GLY A 146 65.67 11.09 -19.74
N ALA A 147 65.80 10.95 -21.06
CA ALA A 147 65.03 10.08 -21.94
C ALA A 147 65.42 8.59 -21.81
N HIS A 148 64.54 7.68 -22.29
CA HIS A 148 64.82 6.57 -23.22
C HIS A 148 63.81 5.38 -23.08
N THR A 149 63.01 5.23 -24.13
CA THR A 149 62.63 4.03 -24.91
C THR A 149 62.82 2.57 -24.42
N HIS A 150 61.82 1.75 -24.79
CA HIS A 150 61.84 0.33 -25.24
C HIS A 150 61.61 -0.86 -24.26
N THR A 151 60.41 -1.47 -24.42
CA THR A 151 60.08 -2.89 -24.73
C THR A 151 60.44 -4.09 -23.84
N HIS A 152 59.47 -5.03 -23.78
CA HIS A 152 59.54 -6.50 -23.57
C HIS A 152 59.81 -7.00 -22.14
N ARG A 153 58.88 -7.71 -21.48
CA ARG A 153 58.32 -9.08 -21.63
C ARG A 153 58.96 -10.05 -20.62
N SER A 154 58.08 -10.82 -19.96
CA SER A 154 58.26 -12.20 -19.47
C SER A 154 58.51 -12.46 -17.98
N HIS A 155 57.58 -13.27 -17.47
CA HIS A 155 57.44 -13.99 -16.21
C HIS A 155 58.68 -14.77 -15.71
N SER A 156 58.84 -14.95 -14.40
CA SER A 156 58.38 -16.16 -13.66
C SER A 156 59.14 -16.45 -12.34
N ARG A 157 58.37 -16.96 -11.35
CA ARG A 157 58.70 -17.93 -10.27
C ARG A 157 59.55 -17.44 -9.07
N ASN A 158 58.98 -17.48 -7.84
CA ASN A 158 59.04 -18.59 -6.82
C ASN A 158 60.45 -18.68 -6.19
N SER A 159 60.74 -18.79 -4.89
CA SER A 159 59.99 -19.10 -3.66
C SER A 159 61.00 -19.09 -2.47
N SER A 160 60.46 -18.97 -1.24
CA SER A 160 61.03 -19.38 0.08
C SER A 160 62.31 -18.66 0.53
N TRP A 161 62.56 -18.37 1.82
CA TRP A 161 62.62 -19.26 2.99
C TRP A 161 62.35 -18.52 4.32
N ASP A 162 61.74 -19.25 5.25
CA ASP A 162 61.63 -19.10 6.72
C ASP A 162 63.03 -19.10 7.43
N PRO A 163 63.22 -19.16 8.79
CA PRO A 163 62.30 -19.10 9.96
C PRO A 163 62.81 -18.32 11.21
N ARG A 164 61.94 -18.06 12.22
CA ARG A 164 62.05 -18.50 13.67
C ARG A 164 61.33 -17.63 14.73
N CYS A 165 60.54 -18.34 15.58
CA CYS A 165 60.37 -18.27 17.07
C CYS A 165 59.88 -16.96 17.72
N GLN A 166 59.00 -16.90 18.75
CA GLN A 166 58.48 -17.87 19.73
C GLN A 166 57.40 -17.20 20.63
N SER A 167 56.41 -17.99 21.12
CA SER A 167 55.87 -17.98 22.53
C SER A 167 54.86 -16.87 22.94
N MET A 168 53.71 -17.03 23.65
CA MET A 168 53.04 -18.04 24.50
C MET A 168 51.50 -17.86 24.39
N LEU A 169 50.69 -18.91 24.15
CA LEU A 169 49.81 -19.69 25.05
C LEU A 169 48.58 -19.00 25.71
N SER A 170 47.38 -19.47 25.31
CA SER A 170 46.18 -19.64 26.15
C SER A 170 45.66 -21.09 25.99
N PRO A 171 45.03 -21.71 27.01
CA PRO A 171 44.77 -23.16 27.02
C PRO A 171 43.48 -23.60 26.31
N ARG A 172 43.57 -24.85 25.84
CA ARG A 172 42.70 -25.72 25.04
C ARG A 172 41.48 -26.32 25.80
N THR A 173 40.27 -26.38 25.19
CA THR A 173 39.56 -27.57 24.57
C THR A 173 38.66 -28.40 25.53
N PRO A 174 37.79 -29.36 25.09
CA PRO A 174 37.46 -29.82 23.72
C PRO A 174 35.96 -30.02 23.38
N SER A 175 35.72 -30.02 22.07
CA SER A 175 34.62 -30.67 21.36
C SER A 175 34.74 -32.21 21.32
N SER A 176 33.62 -32.94 21.27
CA SER A 176 33.58 -34.33 20.80
C SER A 176 32.84 -34.43 19.46
N SER A 177 33.60 -34.81 18.43
CA SER A 177 33.15 -35.25 17.11
C SER A 177 32.62 -36.68 17.13
N ARG A 178 31.71 -37.06 16.20
CA ARG A 178 31.85 -38.23 15.30
C ARG A 178 30.81 -38.22 14.14
N PRO A 179 31.07 -38.96 13.03
CA PRO A 179 30.66 -38.60 11.66
C PRO A 179 29.69 -39.60 11.00
N GLY A 180 29.12 -39.27 9.83
CA GLY A 180 28.61 -40.29 8.91
C GLY A 180 27.55 -39.86 7.87
N HIS A 181 28.02 -39.73 6.63
CA HIS A 181 27.38 -40.12 5.34
C HIS A 181 25.99 -39.60 4.93
N SER A 182 26.04 -38.61 4.04
CA SER A 182 25.51 -38.56 2.67
C SER A 182 24.48 -39.63 2.23
N ARG A 183 23.27 -39.18 1.88
CA ARG A 183 22.54 -39.65 0.70
C ARG A 183 21.89 -38.47 -0.03
N SER A 184 22.31 -38.32 -1.28
CA SER A 184 21.82 -37.35 -2.25
C SER A 184 20.37 -37.61 -2.64
N GLY A 185 19.62 -36.52 -2.78
CA GLY A 185 18.38 -36.45 -3.57
C GLY A 185 18.33 -35.05 -4.17
N SER A 186 18.84 -34.90 -5.38
CA SER A 186 18.89 -33.66 -6.14
C SER A 186 17.48 -33.12 -6.42
N LEU A 187 17.30 -31.80 -6.33
CA LEU A 187 16.56 -30.99 -7.28
C LEU A 187 17.00 -29.53 -7.07
N ASP A 188 17.85 -29.04 -7.98
CA ASP A 188 18.35 -27.68 -8.05
C ASP A 188 17.24 -26.69 -8.46
N ILE A 189 16.93 -25.70 -7.61
CA ILE A 189 16.39 -24.42 -8.05
C ILE A 189 17.21 -23.32 -7.37
N ARG A 190 17.96 -22.58 -8.19
CA ARG A 190 18.94 -21.56 -7.80
C ARG A 190 18.22 -20.33 -7.24
N HIS A 191 18.28 -20.14 -5.92
CA HIS A 191 18.09 -18.84 -5.30
C HIS A 191 19.39 -18.03 -5.40
N SER A 192 19.34 -16.89 -6.07
CA SER A 192 20.40 -15.87 -6.01
C SER A 192 20.34 -15.17 -4.65
N VAL A 193 21.04 -15.75 -3.66
CA VAL A 193 21.42 -15.07 -2.43
C VAL A 193 22.52 -14.08 -2.80
N ILE A 194 22.25 -12.78 -2.66
CA ILE A 194 23.30 -11.76 -2.67
C ILE A 194 23.83 -11.71 -1.24
N ASP A 195 25.13 -11.97 -1.10
CA ASP A 195 25.88 -11.97 0.15
C ASP A 195 25.68 -10.67 0.95
N LEU A 196 25.44 -10.84 2.25
CA LEU A 196 25.35 -9.78 3.24
C LEU A 196 26.76 -9.48 3.78
N PRO A 197 27.33 -8.27 3.65
CA PRO A 197 28.49 -7.87 4.45
C PRO A 197 28.00 -7.28 5.77
N THR A 198 28.45 -7.90 6.86
CA THR A 198 28.33 -7.41 8.22
C THR A 198 29.13 -6.11 8.42
N HIS A 199 28.47 -5.10 9.00
CA HIS A 199 28.98 -3.90 9.68
C HIS A 199 30.19 -3.13 9.10
N SER A 200 29.95 -1.91 8.60
CA SER A 200 30.80 -0.75 8.93
C SER A 200 30.15 0.60 8.58
N SER A 201 29.97 1.42 9.62
CA SER A 201 29.95 2.90 9.66
C SER A 201 29.05 3.71 8.71
N LEU A 202 27.97 4.26 9.29
CA LEU A 202 27.27 5.48 8.88
C LEU A 202 28.22 6.66 8.59
N PRO A 203 27.90 7.48 7.58
CA PRO A 203 28.08 8.91 7.67
C PRO A 203 26.69 9.58 7.76
N GLN A 204 26.33 10.01 8.97
CA GLN A 204 25.39 11.11 9.15
C GLN A 204 26.01 12.36 8.51
N LEU A 205 25.41 12.83 7.41
CA LEU A 205 25.61 14.20 6.94
C LEU A 205 24.24 14.87 6.89
N MET A 206 24.02 15.73 7.88
CA MET A 206 22.91 16.69 7.93
C MET A 206 23.02 17.68 6.76
N GLY A 207 21.92 17.92 6.04
CA GLY A 207 21.74 19.10 5.20
C GLY A 207 20.85 18.89 3.96
N ASN A 208 19.57 19.28 4.07
CA ASN A 208 18.55 19.48 3.01
C ASN A 208 17.78 18.25 2.44
N GLY A 209 16.93 17.65 3.27
CA GLY A 209 15.49 17.95 3.26
C GLY A 209 14.58 17.49 2.11
N GLY A 210 15.02 16.59 1.22
CA GLY A 210 14.10 15.91 0.30
C GLY A 210 13.49 14.68 0.95
N SER A 211 12.17 14.67 1.21
CA SER A 211 11.47 13.47 1.70
C SER A 211 11.64 12.32 0.70
N SER A 212 12.35 11.26 1.06
CA SER A 212 12.50 10.05 0.24
C SER A 212 11.22 9.23 0.08
N LYS A 213 10.11 9.62 0.72
CA LYS A 213 8.84 8.89 0.66
C LYS A 213 8.32 8.70 -0.75
N ILE A 214 7.76 7.53 -1.03
CA ILE A 214 7.03 7.29 -2.28
C ILE A 214 5.65 7.95 -2.17
N ILE A 215 5.26 8.75 -3.17
CA ILE A 215 3.99 9.47 -3.16
C ILE A 215 2.91 8.79 -4.01
N ALA A 216 3.31 8.08 -5.06
CA ALA A 216 2.39 7.39 -5.96
C ALA A 216 3.09 6.23 -6.68
N ILE A 217 2.31 5.19 -6.98
CA ILE A 217 2.76 4.04 -7.74
C ILE A 217 1.74 3.82 -8.87
N LYS A 218 2.23 3.62 -10.09
CA LYS A 218 1.40 3.18 -11.22
C LYS A 218 2.09 2.05 -11.95
N ALA A 219 1.34 1.00 -12.22
CA ALA A 219 1.81 -0.15 -12.95
C ALA A 219 1.00 -0.33 -14.24
N HIS A 220 1.64 -0.88 -15.27
CA HIS A 220 1.03 -1.19 -16.55
C HIS A 220 1.78 -2.35 -17.20
N HIS A 221 1.07 -3.43 -17.53
CA HIS A 221 1.67 -4.68 -18.01
C HIS A 221 2.83 -5.15 -17.08
N SER A 222 4.04 -5.26 -17.61
CA SER A 222 5.26 -5.69 -16.90
C SER A 222 6.08 -4.54 -16.30
N TRP A 223 5.54 -3.31 -16.28
CA TRP A 223 6.25 -2.12 -15.82
C TRP A 223 5.58 -1.47 -14.63
N VAL A 224 6.39 -0.86 -13.76
CA VAL A 224 5.96 -0.10 -12.59
C VAL A 224 6.70 1.22 -12.56
N ALA A 225 5.98 2.32 -12.43
CA ALA A 225 6.49 3.66 -12.19
C ALA A 225 6.24 4.05 -10.72
N VAL A 226 7.30 4.53 -10.08
CA VAL A 226 7.32 4.94 -8.67
C VAL A 226 7.66 6.42 -8.62
N ALA A 227 6.75 7.24 -8.11
CA ALA A 227 6.96 8.66 -7.94
C ALA A 227 7.50 8.97 -6.54
N TYR A 228 8.57 9.74 -6.51
CA TYR A 228 9.07 10.46 -5.36
C TYR A 228 8.70 11.94 -5.52
N PRO A 229 8.84 12.80 -4.51
CA PRO A 229 8.46 14.20 -4.62
C PRO A 229 9.09 14.91 -5.82
N HIS A 230 10.38 14.67 -6.09
CA HIS A 230 11.13 15.42 -7.12
C HIS A 230 11.62 14.59 -8.30
N PHE A 231 11.29 13.31 -8.38
CA PHE A 231 11.68 12.46 -9.49
C PHE A 231 10.79 11.21 -9.57
N VAL A 232 10.81 10.54 -10.72
CA VAL A 232 10.12 9.28 -10.94
C VAL A 232 11.12 8.21 -11.36
N ALA A 233 10.93 6.98 -10.88
CA ALA A 233 11.70 5.82 -11.28
C ALA A 233 10.81 4.77 -11.93
N CYS A 234 11.30 4.07 -12.94
CA CYS A 234 10.60 2.96 -13.58
C CYS A 234 11.36 1.65 -13.39
N LEU A 235 10.58 0.62 -13.15
CA LEU A 235 10.98 -0.77 -12.95
C LEU A 235 10.26 -1.62 -13.99
N ALA A 236 10.90 -2.70 -14.43
CA ALA A 236 10.27 -3.69 -15.30
C ALA A 236 10.59 -5.11 -14.82
N ILE A 237 9.65 -6.04 -14.99
CA ILE A 237 9.88 -7.46 -14.76
C ILE A 237 10.41 -8.15 -16.01
N ARG A 238 11.49 -8.92 -15.85
CA ARG A 238 12.01 -9.83 -16.88
C ARG A 238 11.94 -11.28 -16.43
N SER A 239 11.60 -12.16 -17.37
CA SER A 239 11.52 -13.60 -17.14
C SER A 239 12.81 -14.23 -16.56
N SER A 240 13.98 -13.64 -16.84
CA SER A 240 15.28 -14.17 -16.40
C SER A 240 15.92 -13.47 -15.19
N LYS A 241 15.45 -12.27 -14.81
CA LYS A 241 16.09 -11.43 -13.77
C LYS A 241 15.12 -10.89 -12.71
N GLY A 242 13.83 -11.18 -12.83
CA GLY A 242 12.81 -10.57 -11.96
C GLY A 242 12.67 -9.07 -12.22
N TRP A 243 12.22 -8.34 -11.20
CA TRP A 243 12.10 -6.89 -11.26
C TRP A 243 13.47 -6.22 -11.21
N HIS A 244 13.68 -5.27 -12.12
CA HIS A 244 14.91 -4.49 -12.17
C HIS A 244 14.63 -3.03 -12.52
N HIS A 245 15.54 -2.16 -12.12
CA HIS A 245 15.50 -0.73 -12.44
C HIS A 245 15.82 -0.48 -13.91
N VAL A 246 15.01 0.38 -14.54
CA VAL A 246 15.12 0.73 -15.96
C VAL A 246 15.43 2.21 -16.16
N PHE A 247 14.79 3.09 -15.38
CA PHE A 247 14.87 4.53 -15.62
C PHE A 247 14.68 5.34 -14.34
N THR A 248 15.39 6.46 -14.24
CA THR A 248 15.14 7.52 -13.25
C THR A 248 15.08 8.86 -13.99
N SER A 249 14.06 9.66 -13.73
CA SER A 249 13.93 10.99 -14.31
C SER A 249 15.00 11.94 -13.77
N PRO A 250 15.34 13.03 -14.49
CA PRO A 250 16.02 14.17 -13.89
C PRO A 250 15.23 14.72 -12.69
N HIS A 251 15.91 15.52 -11.86
CA HIS A 251 15.27 16.30 -10.80
C HIS A 251 14.19 17.23 -11.38
N ILE A 252 13.06 17.31 -10.68
CA ILE A 252 11.92 18.17 -10.97
C ILE A 252 11.74 19.07 -9.75
N ASP A 253 11.80 20.38 -9.97
CA ASP A 253 11.83 21.34 -8.86
C ASP A 253 10.49 21.42 -8.13
N GLN A 254 9.38 21.22 -8.85
CA GLN A 254 8.05 21.13 -8.28
C GLN A 254 7.72 19.68 -7.86
N PRO A 255 6.96 19.49 -6.77
CA PRO A 255 6.53 18.16 -6.36
C PRO A 255 5.63 17.54 -7.43
N ILE A 256 5.87 16.27 -7.75
CA ILE A 256 5.03 15.51 -8.68
C ILE A 256 3.63 15.32 -8.06
N ASP A 257 2.59 15.61 -8.83
CA ASP A 257 1.18 15.47 -8.41
C ASP A 257 0.54 14.19 -8.96
N ARG A 258 0.77 13.86 -10.24
CA ARG A 258 0.22 12.67 -10.91
C ARG A 258 1.26 11.99 -11.77
N ILE A 259 1.10 10.68 -11.94
CA ILE A 259 1.92 9.86 -12.86
C ILE A 259 1.02 9.00 -13.74
N ALA A 260 1.45 8.80 -14.98
CA ALA A 260 0.82 7.88 -15.92
C ALA A 260 1.90 7.07 -16.63
N LEU A 261 1.62 5.78 -16.82
CA LEU A 261 2.52 4.83 -17.46
C LEU A 261 1.76 4.08 -18.53
N ASN A 262 2.37 3.94 -19.70
CA ASN A 262 1.89 3.10 -20.77
C ASN A 262 3.06 2.31 -21.35
N ALA A 263 3.19 1.08 -20.87
CA ALA A 263 4.07 0.09 -21.43
C ALA A 263 3.30 -0.76 -22.44
N LYS A 264 3.67 -0.70 -23.72
CA LYS A 264 3.10 -1.59 -24.73
C LYS A 264 3.80 -2.95 -24.65
N LEU A 265 3.03 -4.02 -24.73
CA LEU A 265 3.61 -5.35 -24.93
C LEU A 265 4.38 -5.34 -26.27
N SER A 266 5.69 -5.49 -26.21
CA SER A 266 6.50 -5.75 -27.40
C SER A 266 6.11 -7.14 -27.90
N ASP A 267 5.19 -7.21 -28.84
CA ASP A 267 4.74 -8.46 -29.44
C ASP A 267 5.95 -9.12 -30.14
N TYR A 268 6.49 -10.17 -29.52
CA TYR A 268 7.63 -10.91 -30.06
C TYR A 268 7.16 -11.72 -31.28
N GLY A 269 7.22 -11.09 -32.44
CA GLY A 269 7.13 -11.75 -33.73
C GLY A 269 5.82 -11.52 -34.48
N LYS A 270 5.80 -10.46 -35.30
CA LYS A 270 5.56 -10.58 -36.76
C LYS A 270 5.60 -9.27 -37.52
N TYR A 271 5.59 -8.10 -36.86
CA TYR A 271 5.85 -6.80 -37.49
C TYR A 271 6.49 -5.83 -36.48
N PRO A 272 7.56 -5.08 -36.84
CA PRO A 272 8.06 -4.02 -35.98
C PRO A 272 7.02 -2.89 -35.95
N SER A 273 6.19 -2.85 -34.92
CA SER A 273 5.25 -1.74 -34.71
C SER A 273 6.01 -0.50 -34.22
N GLN A 274 5.68 0.66 -34.80
CA GLN A 274 6.47 1.91 -34.82
C GLN A 274 6.60 2.67 -33.49
N SER A 275 6.42 2.02 -32.33
CA SER A 275 6.68 2.67 -31.03
C SER A 275 7.61 1.80 -30.19
N GLU A 276 8.91 1.97 -30.38
CA GLU A 276 9.95 1.28 -29.59
C GLU A 276 10.06 1.79 -28.13
N TYR A 277 9.27 2.80 -27.75
CA TYR A 277 9.33 3.45 -26.44
C TYR A 277 8.06 3.17 -25.64
N ASN A 278 8.25 2.85 -24.36
CA ASN A 278 7.20 2.94 -23.36
C ASN A 278 7.05 4.39 -22.92
N MET A 279 5.83 4.80 -22.61
CA MET A 279 5.50 6.19 -22.37
C MET A 279 5.33 6.43 -20.88
N LEU A 280 6.01 7.45 -20.35
CA LEU A 280 5.91 7.88 -18.97
C LEU A 280 5.55 9.37 -18.93
N ALA A 281 4.45 9.70 -18.27
CA ALA A 281 4.05 11.08 -18.04
C ALA A 281 4.00 11.39 -16.55
N VAL A 282 4.40 12.59 -16.17
CA VAL A 282 4.18 13.14 -14.83
C VAL A 282 3.56 14.53 -14.94
N SER A 283 2.70 14.89 -14.00
CA SER A 283 2.24 16.27 -13.84
C SER A 283 2.75 16.88 -12.55
N TYR A 284 2.93 18.19 -12.57
CA TYR A 284 3.20 19.02 -11.41
C TYR A 284 2.41 20.33 -11.62
N SER A 285 1.37 20.53 -10.81
CA SER A 285 0.36 21.56 -10.97
C SER A 285 -0.35 21.49 -12.33
N SER A 286 -0.17 22.48 -13.21
CA SER A 286 -0.76 22.52 -14.57
C SER A 286 0.16 21.97 -15.66
N GLN A 287 1.44 21.74 -15.32
CA GLN A 287 2.47 21.33 -16.25
C GLN A 287 2.55 19.80 -16.29
N ILE A 288 2.83 19.28 -17.48
CA ILE A 288 2.97 17.86 -17.76
C ILE A 288 4.29 17.66 -18.47
N ARG A 289 5.06 16.65 -18.06
CA ARG A 289 6.28 16.24 -18.77
C ARG A 289 6.15 14.79 -19.23
N LEU A 290 6.51 14.54 -20.48
CA LEU A 290 6.35 13.26 -21.16
C LEU A 290 7.70 12.74 -21.66
N TRP A 291 7.98 11.48 -21.37
CA TRP A 291 9.17 10.77 -21.83
C TRP A 291 8.80 9.48 -22.57
N GLY A 292 9.59 9.17 -23.59
CA GLY A 292 9.72 7.83 -24.16
C GLY A 292 10.89 7.10 -23.51
N VAL A 293 10.62 5.97 -22.86
CA VAL A 293 11.60 5.14 -22.15
C VAL A 293 11.73 3.80 -22.84
N LYS A 294 12.96 3.46 -23.24
CA LYS A 294 13.33 2.14 -23.73
C LYS A 294 13.89 1.30 -22.60
N GLU A 295 13.60 0.00 -22.63
CA GLU A 295 14.16 -0.95 -21.67
C GLU A 295 15.69 -1.04 -21.75
N HIS A 296 16.22 -0.88 -22.97
CA HIS A 296 17.63 -0.76 -23.28
C HIS A 296 17.82 0.33 -24.31
N GLY A 297 18.18 1.54 -23.87
CA GLY A 297 18.50 2.59 -24.83
C GLY A 297 18.39 4.02 -24.32
N PRO A 298 18.60 4.98 -25.23
CA PRO A 298 18.46 6.39 -24.92
C PRO A 298 17.02 6.70 -24.55
N ARG A 299 16.84 7.64 -23.61
CA ARG A 299 15.55 8.25 -23.33
C ARG A 299 15.21 9.28 -24.40
N LEU A 300 13.93 9.37 -24.75
CA LEU A 300 13.42 10.46 -25.57
C LEU A 300 12.63 11.41 -24.68
N ASN A 301 13.10 12.67 -24.55
CA ASN A 301 12.26 13.71 -23.97
C ASN A 301 11.29 14.17 -25.06
N ILE A 302 10.02 13.84 -24.90
CA ILE A 302 9.00 14.09 -25.91
C ILE A 302 8.54 15.53 -25.83
N GLY A 303 8.31 16.04 -24.62
CA GLY A 303 7.94 17.43 -24.44
C GLY A 303 7.43 17.76 -23.05
N ALA A 304 7.20 19.06 -22.87
CA ALA A 304 6.45 19.61 -21.76
C ALA A 304 5.18 20.27 -22.30
N PHE A 305 4.05 19.99 -21.65
CA PHE A 305 2.74 20.48 -22.03
C PHE A 305 2.11 21.19 -20.84
N ASN A 306 1.18 22.10 -21.10
CA ASN A 306 0.47 22.84 -20.06
C ASN A 306 -1.03 22.74 -20.32
N LEU A 307 -1.80 22.32 -19.31
CA LEU A 307 -3.27 22.30 -19.39
C LEU A 307 -3.87 23.69 -19.09
N GLY A 308 -3.08 24.61 -18.50
CA GLY A 308 -3.50 25.94 -18.06
C GLY A 308 -4.28 25.95 -16.74
N VAL A 309 -4.72 24.78 -16.28
CA VAL A 309 -5.34 24.53 -14.98
C VAL A 309 -4.66 23.32 -14.33
N LYS A 310 -4.87 23.12 -13.02
CA LYS A 310 -4.30 21.97 -12.32
C LYS A 310 -4.78 20.66 -12.94
N VAL A 311 -3.84 19.73 -13.17
CA VAL A 311 -4.09 18.39 -13.69
C VAL A 311 -4.48 17.47 -12.53
N GLU A 312 -5.74 17.04 -12.51
CA GLU A 312 -6.27 16.15 -11.48
C GLU A 312 -6.22 14.68 -11.89
N TYR A 313 -6.37 14.41 -13.18
CA TYR A 313 -6.29 13.05 -13.71
C TYR A 313 -5.35 13.03 -14.90
N LEU A 314 -4.43 12.06 -14.90
CA LEU A 314 -3.43 11.86 -15.95
C LEU A 314 -3.34 10.36 -16.23
N PHE A 315 -3.65 9.94 -17.46
CA PHE A 315 -3.68 8.54 -17.85
C PHE A 315 -3.55 8.39 -19.37
N PHE A 316 -3.35 7.16 -19.85
CA PHE A 316 -3.29 6.87 -21.27
C PHE A 316 -4.54 6.13 -21.73
N ILE A 317 -5.05 6.48 -22.92
CA ILE A 317 -6.02 5.67 -23.67
C ILE A 317 -5.34 5.22 -24.96
N GLY A 318 -5.07 3.92 -25.07
CA GLY A 318 -4.31 3.37 -26.20
C GLY A 318 -2.90 3.95 -26.28
N THR A 319 -2.68 4.94 -27.15
CA THR A 319 -1.38 5.62 -27.30
C THR A 319 -1.44 7.11 -26.99
N GLN A 320 -2.61 7.61 -26.60
CA GLN A 320 -2.88 9.01 -26.37
C GLN A 320 -2.77 9.30 -24.88
N LEU A 321 -2.10 10.39 -24.52
CA LEU A 321 -2.05 10.86 -23.14
C LEU A 321 -3.22 11.82 -22.92
N VAL A 322 -4.00 11.57 -21.88
CA VAL A 322 -5.16 12.37 -21.50
C VAL A 322 -4.89 13.02 -20.15
N ALA A 323 -5.15 14.32 -20.06
CA ALA A 323 -5.14 15.10 -18.84
C ALA A 323 -6.51 15.73 -18.62
N LEU A 324 -7.10 15.55 -17.44
CA LEU A 324 -8.40 16.11 -17.09
C LEU A 324 -8.28 17.02 -15.86
N SER A 325 -9.11 18.06 -15.85
CA SER A 325 -9.33 18.92 -14.70
C SER A 325 -10.82 19.00 -14.36
N PRO A 326 -11.21 18.96 -13.07
CA PRO A 326 -12.61 19.08 -12.65
C PRO A 326 -13.26 20.39 -13.08
N THR A 327 -12.46 21.42 -13.40
CA THR A 327 -12.95 22.69 -13.95
C THR A 327 -13.55 22.57 -15.34
N GLY A 328 -13.49 21.39 -15.98
CA GLY A 328 -13.98 21.17 -17.34
C GLY A 328 -12.92 21.41 -18.41
N LYS A 329 -11.65 21.07 -18.15
CA LYS A 329 -10.61 21.10 -19.18
C LYS A 329 -10.13 19.69 -19.51
N VAL A 330 -10.06 19.39 -20.80
CA VAL A 330 -9.55 18.13 -21.35
C VAL A 330 -8.35 18.43 -22.24
N GLY A 331 -7.19 17.89 -21.90
CA GLY A 331 -5.99 17.91 -22.71
C GLY A 331 -5.73 16.52 -23.29
N VAL A 332 -5.53 16.43 -24.62
CA VAL A 332 -5.20 15.19 -25.31
C VAL A 332 -3.91 15.39 -26.10
N TRP A 333 -2.91 14.57 -25.81
CA TRP A 333 -1.71 14.43 -26.63
C TRP A 333 -1.81 13.19 -27.51
N HIS A 334 -1.57 13.36 -28.80
CA HIS A 334 -1.59 12.25 -29.75
C HIS A 334 -0.19 11.85 -30.18
N SER A 335 0.13 10.57 -30.02
CA SER A 335 1.49 10.06 -30.19
C SER A 335 2.02 10.13 -31.62
N MET A 336 1.19 9.91 -32.64
CA MET A 336 1.67 9.88 -34.02
C MET A 336 1.90 11.29 -34.58
N SER A 337 1.01 12.24 -34.28
CA SER A 337 1.13 13.63 -34.75
C SER A 337 1.95 14.52 -33.81
N GLN A 338 2.27 14.03 -32.60
CA GLN A 338 2.96 14.79 -31.56
C GLN A 338 2.23 16.09 -31.18
N HIS A 339 0.92 16.14 -31.38
CA HIS A 339 0.09 17.33 -31.16
C HIS A 339 -0.57 17.30 -29.79
N TRP A 340 -0.57 18.44 -29.10
CA TRP A 340 -1.27 18.67 -27.83
C TRP A 340 -2.49 19.55 -28.09
N GLN A 341 -3.68 19.01 -27.81
CA GLN A 341 -4.95 19.72 -27.97
C GLN A 341 -5.61 19.91 -26.61
N ILE A 342 -6.14 21.11 -26.36
CA ILE A 342 -6.94 21.41 -25.16
C ILE A 342 -8.34 21.81 -25.62
N GLN A 343 -9.35 21.29 -24.93
CA GLN A 343 -10.74 21.60 -25.16
C GLN A 343 -11.41 21.89 -23.82
N ASP A 344 -12.20 22.95 -23.80
CA ASP A 344 -13.09 23.23 -22.68
C ASP A 344 -14.39 22.41 -22.86
N VAL A 345 -14.81 21.79 -21.77
CA VAL A 345 -16.01 20.97 -21.60
C VAL A 345 -16.75 21.40 -20.33
N LEU A 346 -17.89 20.78 -20.04
CA LEU A 346 -18.58 21.01 -18.78
C LEU A 346 -17.77 20.46 -17.58
N PRO A 347 -17.92 21.03 -16.37
CA PRO A 347 -17.20 20.57 -15.20
C PRO A 347 -17.34 19.06 -14.99
N ILE A 348 -16.19 18.39 -14.89
CA ILE A 348 -16.06 16.93 -14.87
C ILE A 348 -16.11 16.48 -13.41
N SER A 349 -17.09 15.66 -13.06
CA SER A 349 -17.23 15.07 -11.73
C SER A 349 -16.76 13.61 -11.68
N SER A 350 -16.83 12.88 -12.80
CA SER A 350 -16.32 11.51 -12.90
C SER A 350 -15.90 11.19 -14.35
N PHE A 351 -15.10 10.15 -14.53
CA PHE A 351 -14.71 9.66 -15.85
C PHE A 351 -14.44 8.17 -15.81
N ASP A 352 -14.54 7.52 -16.97
CA ASP A 352 -14.05 6.15 -17.19
C ASP A 352 -13.66 5.97 -18.66
N SER A 353 -12.88 4.95 -18.97
CA SER A 353 -12.43 4.65 -20.33
C SER A 353 -12.74 3.22 -20.74
N ALA A 354 -13.26 3.05 -21.95
CA ALA A 354 -13.57 1.74 -22.54
C ALA A 354 -13.01 1.66 -23.95
N GLY A 355 -11.96 0.86 -24.14
CA GLY A 355 -11.27 0.74 -25.44
C GLY A 355 -10.68 2.09 -25.87
N SER A 356 -11.31 2.75 -26.84
CA SER A 356 -10.93 4.09 -27.32
C SER A 356 -11.90 5.20 -26.92
N PHE A 357 -12.95 4.89 -26.17
CA PHE A 357 -13.90 5.89 -25.72
C PHE A 357 -13.50 6.40 -24.34
N LEU A 358 -13.53 7.72 -24.17
CA LEU A 358 -13.48 8.38 -22.88
C LEU A 358 -14.89 8.86 -22.52
N LEU A 359 -15.42 8.37 -21.40
CA LEU A 359 -16.69 8.82 -20.85
C LEU A 359 -16.44 9.85 -19.75
N LEU A 360 -17.23 10.92 -19.76
CA LEU A 360 -17.17 12.01 -18.80
C LEU A 360 -18.54 12.20 -18.16
N GLY A 361 -18.63 11.96 -16.85
CA GLY A 361 -19.79 12.35 -16.05
C GLY A 361 -19.64 13.80 -15.60
N CYS A 362 -20.63 14.62 -15.91
CA CYS A 362 -20.62 16.05 -15.63
C CYS A 362 -21.57 16.44 -14.48
N ASN A 363 -21.32 17.62 -13.92
CA ASN A 363 -22.11 18.18 -12.82
C ASN A 363 -23.56 18.54 -13.18
N ASN A 364 -23.91 18.57 -14.47
CA ASN A 364 -25.25 18.87 -14.96
C ASN A 364 -26.12 17.60 -15.16
N GLY A 365 -25.63 16.44 -14.73
CA GLY A 365 -26.29 15.15 -14.91
C GLY A 365 -26.12 14.52 -16.29
N SER A 366 -25.32 15.10 -17.18
CA SER A 366 -25.03 14.49 -18.49
C SER A 366 -23.78 13.63 -18.46
N ILE A 367 -23.81 12.59 -19.29
CA ILE A 367 -22.67 11.75 -19.64
C ILE A 367 -22.27 12.12 -21.06
N TYR A 368 -21.04 12.60 -21.24
CA TYR A 368 -20.45 12.88 -22.54
C TYR A 368 -19.46 11.77 -22.89
N TYR A 369 -19.23 11.57 -24.19
CA TYR A 369 -18.17 10.70 -24.67
C TYR A 369 -17.29 11.38 -25.70
N ILE A 370 -16.03 10.97 -25.74
CA ILE A 370 -15.01 11.39 -26.71
C ILE A 370 -14.45 10.13 -27.36
N ASP A 371 -14.50 10.07 -28.69
CA ASP A 371 -13.95 8.99 -29.48
C ASP A 371 -12.48 9.28 -29.85
N MET A 372 -11.56 8.67 -29.09
CA MET A 372 -10.13 8.90 -29.26
C MET A 372 -9.61 8.35 -30.60
N GLN A 373 -10.29 7.40 -31.25
CA GLN A 373 -9.87 6.95 -32.59
C GLN A 373 -10.15 7.98 -33.68
N LYS A 374 -11.17 8.83 -33.49
CA LYS A 374 -11.51 9.91 -34.42
C LYS A 374 -10.68 11.18 -34.19
N PHE A 375 -9.99 11.28 -33.05
CA PHE A 375 -9.14 12.42 -32.72
C PHE A 375 -8.19 12.82 -33.87
N PRO A 376 -7.42 11.89 -34.51
CA PRO A 376 -6.48 12.28 -35.56
C PRO A 376 -7.14 12.85 -36.82
N LEU A 377 -8.36 12.39 -37.14
CA LEU A 377 -9.14 12.87 -38.28
C LEU A 377 -9.68 14.29 -38.06
N ARG A 378 -9.87 14.68 -36.80
CA ARG A 378 -10.51 15.94 -36.40
C ARG A 378 -9.55 16.99 -35.84
N MET A 379 -8.25 16.68 -35.77
CA MET A 379 -7.22 17.67 -35.42
C MET A 379 -7.23 18.90 -36.35
N LYS A 380 -7.72 18.78 -37.60
CA LYS A 380 -7.86 19.92 -38.52
C LYS A 380 -8.87 20.96 -38.04
N ASP A 381 -9.91 20.51 -37.35
CA ASP A 381 -11.02 21.33 -36.90
C ASP A 381 -10.78 21.87 -35.46
N ASN A 382 -9.67 21.47 -34.81
CA ASN A 382 -9.36 21.76 -33.40
C ASN A 382 -10.45 21.33 -32.41
N ASP A 383 -11.26 20.33 -32.77
CA ASP A 383 -12.41 19.87 -32.00
C ASP A 383 -12.25 18.39 -31.60
N LEU A 384 -12.50 18.09 -30.32
CA LEU A 384 -12.51 16.73 -29.79
C LEU A 384 -13.80 15.95 -30.10
N LEU A 385 -14.83 16.59 -30.67
CA LEU A 385 -16.17 16.03 -30.89
C LEU A 385 -16.76 15.47 -29.59
N VAL A 386 -16.89 16.35 -28.60
CA VAL A 386 -17.53 15.99 -27.33
C VAL A 386 -19.03 15.82 -27.57
N THR A 387 -19.52 14.60 -27.45
CA THR A 387 -20.91 14.25 -27.76
C THR A 387 -21.65 13.81 -26.52
N GLU A 388 -22.85 14.36 -26.29
CA GLU A 388 -23.73 13.92 -25.20
C GLU A 388 -24.26 12.52 -25.50
N LEU A 389 -23.97 11.57 -24.61
CA LEU A 389 -24.40 10.18 -24.71
C LEU A 389 -25.77 9.98 -24.05
N TYR A 390 -25.91 10.49 -22.83
CA TYR A 390 -27.06 10.27 -21.96
C TYR A 390 -27.21 11.41 -20.97
N ARG A 391 -28.44 11.65 -20.49
CA ARG A 391 -28.74 12.61 -19.43
C ARG A 391 -29.56 11.95 -18.34
N ASP A 392 -29.13 12.16 -17.11
CA ASP A 392 -29.81 11.73 -15.91
C ASP A 392 -31.27 12.21 -15.89
N PRO A 393 -32.27 11.33 -15.70
CA PRO A 393 -33.69 11.73 -15.66
C PRO A 393 -34.02 12.76 -14.57
N SER A 394 -33.20 12.82 -13.52
CA SER A 394 -33.34 13.74 -12.40
C SER A 394 -32.41 14.96 -12.52
N ASN A 395 -31.60 15.05 -13.58
CA ASN A 395 -30.51 16.03 -13.74
C ASN A 395 -29.54 16.06 -12.54
N ASP A 396 -29.37 14.93 -11.86
CA ASP A 396 -28.49 14.82 -10.71
C ASP A 396 -27.01 14.68 -11.17
N PRO A 397 -26.06 15.48 -10.63
CA PRO A 397 -24.64 15.36 -10.96
C PRO A 397 -24.11 13.91 -10.98
N ILE A 398 -23.37 13.55 -12.03
CA ILE A 398 -22.81 12.20 -12.19
C ILE A 398 -21.45 12.11 -11.47
N THR A 399 -21.46 11.63 -10.24
CA THR A 399 -20.29 11.62 -9.34
C THR A 399 -19.42 10.36 -9.45
N ALA A 400 -19.92 9.30 -10.08
CA ALA A 400 -19.16 8.10 -10.38
C ALA A 400 -19.66 7.46 -11.67
N ILE A 401 -18.79 6.85 -12.46
CA ILE A 401 -19.14 6.15 -13.69
C ILE A 401 -18.22 4.95 -13.89
N SER A 402 -18.78 3.87 -14.41
CA SER A 402 -18.05 2.67 -14.82
C SER A 402 -18.68 2.06 -16.05
N VAL A 403 -17.86 1.72 -17.03
CA VAL A 403 -18.28 1.07 -18.28
C VAL A 403 -17.75 -0.35 -18.36
N TYR A 404 -18.64 -1.26 -18.73
CA TYR A 404 -18.33 -2.65 -19.01
C TYR A 404 -18.59 -2.94 -20.49
N LEU A 405 -17.55 -3.36 -21.20
CA LEU A 405 -17.66 -3.81 -22.59
C LEU A 405 -17.76 -5.34 -22.59
N THR A 406 -18.88 -5.87 -23.06
CA THR A 406 -19.04 -7.32 -23.19
C THR A 406 -17.99 -7.87 -24.16
N PRO A 407 -17.22 -8.92 -23.79
CA PRO A 407 -16.24 -9.54 -24.69
C PRO A 407 -16.88 -9.92 -26.03
N LYS A 408 -16.14 -9.73 -27.12
CA LYS A 408 -16.61 -9.99 -28.49
C LYS A 408 -17.13 -11.42 -28.63
N THR A 409 -18.45 -11.59 -28.54
CA THR A 409 -19.10 -12.78 -29.08
C THR A 409 -19.13 -12.61 -30.60
N SER A 410 -18.77 -13.65 -31.32
CA SER A 410 -18.36 -13.64 -32.73
C SER A 410 -19.44 -13.20 -33.76
N LEU A 411 -20.58 -12.65 -33.34
CA LEU A 411 -21.76 -12.46 -34.21
C LEU A 411 -22.47 -11.10 -34.11
N CYS A 412 -22.12 -10.19 -33.21
CA CYS A 412 -22.77 -8.86 -33.14
C CYS A 412 -21.89 -7.83 -32.41
N GLY A 413 -22.07 -6.54 -32.69
CA GLY A 413 -21.23 -5.44 -32.19
C GLY A 413 -21.09 -5.40 -30.66
N ASN A 414 -20.16 -4.58 -30.17
CA ASN A 414 -19.90 -4.47 -28.73
C ASN A 414 -21.11 -3.83 -28.02
N TRP A 415 -21.62 -4.51 -27.00
CA TRP A 415 -22.59 -3.96 -26.06
C TRP A 415 -21.90 -2.93 -25.18
N ILE A 416 -22.60 -1.84 -24.87
CA ILE A 416 -22.12 -0.84 -23.91
C ILE A 416 -23.04 -0.88 -22.71
N GLU A 417 -22.51 -1.32 -21.58
CA GLU A 417 -23.19 -1.32 -20.29
C GLU A 417 -22.49 -0.29 -19.40
N ILE A 418 -23.21 0.71 -18.91
CA ILE A 418 -22.65 1.76 -18.07
C ILE A 418 -23.41 1.79 -16.76
N ALA A 419 -22.69 1.67 -15.66
CA ALA A 419 -23.21 1.95 -14.33
C ALA A 419 -22.70 3.32 -13.88
N TYR A 420 -23.58 4.15 -13.31
CA TYR A 420 -23.19 5.44 -12.78
C TYR A 420 -23.87 5.72 -11.44
N GLY A 421 -23.20 6.52 -10.63
CA GLY A 421 -23.66 6.98 -9.32
C GLY A 421 -23.87 8.49 -9.34
N THR A 422 -24.82 8.96 -8.56
CA THR A 422 -25.22 10.37 -8.53
C THR A 422 -24.95 11.02 -7.18
N SER A 423 -25.03 12.35 -7.13
CA SER A 423 -24.79 13.11 -5.91
C SER A 423 -25.86 12.90 -4.83
N SER A 424 -27.08 12.50 -5.20
CA SER A 424 -28.12 12.12 -4.22
C SER A 424 -27.97 10.70 -3.63
N GLY A 425 -27.00 9.90 -4.09
CA GLY A 425 -26.81 8.53 -3.61
C GLY A 425 -27.50 7.44 -4.46
N THR A 426 -28.09 7.82 -5.59
CA THR A 426 -28.69 6.87 -6.53
C THR A 426 -27.62 6.21 -7.41
N VAL A 427 -27.78 4.91 -7.66
CA VAL A 427 -26.97 4.15 -8.64
C VAL A 427 -27.87 3.72 -9.78
N ARG A 428 -27.45 3.91 -11.02
CA ARG A 428 -28.21 3.56 -12.22
C ARG A 428 -27.37 2.75 -13.18
N VAL A 429 -28.02 1.90 -13.95
CA VAL A 429 -27.41 1.13 -15.04
C VAL A 429 -28.13 1.49 -16.32
N ILE A 430 -27.39 1.93 -17.33
CA ILE A 430 -27.87 2.17 -18.69
C ILE A 430 -27.20 1.18 -19.64
N VAL A 431 -27.93 0.77 -20.69
CA VAL A 431 -27.45 -0.21 -21.66
C VAL A 431 -27.72 0.31 -23.06
N GLN A 432 -26.77 0.07 -23.97
CA GLN A 432 -26.93 0.31 -25.40
C GLN A 432 -26.73 -0.99 -26.17
N HIS A 433 -27.75 -1.37 -26.94
CA HIS A 433 -27.72 -2.57 -27.77
C HIS A 433 -26.92 -2.32 -29.06
N PRO A 434 -26.22 -3.34 -29.59
CA PRO A 434 -25.52 -3.23 -30.88
C PRO A 434 -26.45 -2.90 -32.06
N GLU A 435 -27.71 -3.35 -32.00
CA GLU A 435 -28.73 -3.07 -33.02
C GLU A 435 -29.28 -1.63 -32.95
N THR A 436 -29.08 -0.95 -31.82
CA THR A 436 -29.51 0.44 -31.59
C THR A 436 -28.33 1.40 -31.58
N VAL A 437 -27.20 1.03 -32.17
CA VAL A 437 -26.04 1.91 -32.31
C VAL A 437 -26.48 3.13 -33.14
N GLY A 438 -26.52 4.30 -32.48
CA GLY A 438 -27.07 5.55 -33.04
C GLY A 438 -28.24 6.13 -32.25
N HIS A 439 -28.92 5.33 -31.43
CA HIS A 439 -29.88 5.79 -30.43
C HIS A 439 -29.20 5.99 -29.07
N SER A 440 -29.75 6.86 -28.23
CA SER A 440 -29.26 7.06 -26.86
C SER A 440 -29.41 5.76 -26.03
N PRO A 441 -28.48 5.48 -25.10
CA PRO A 441 -28.60 4.35 -24.18
C PRO A 441 -29.90 4.44 -23.36
N GLN A 442 -30.46 3.28 -23.01
CA GLN A 442 -31.70 3.20 -22.25
C GLN A 442 -31.42 2.92 -20.78
N LEU A 443 -32.23 3.51 -19.89
CA LEU A 443 -32.20 3.21 -18.46
C LEU A 443 -32.71 1.80 -18.21
N PHE A 444 -31.81 0.95 -17.70
CA PHE A 444 -32.12 -0.44 -17.39
C PHE A 444 -32.61 -0.61 -15.96
N GLN A 445 -31.89 -0.04 -14.98
CA GLN A 445 -32.23 -0.20 -13.56
C GLN A 445 -31.81 1.02 -12.73
N THR A 446 -32.57 1.31 -11.68
CA THR A 446 -32.24 2.32 -10.65
C THR A 446 -32.20 1.67 -9.27
N PHE A 447 -31.18 1.99 -8.48
CA PHE A 447 -30.97 1.54 -7.11
C PHE A 447 -30.88 2.76 -6.19
N ASN A 448 -31.79 2.88 -5.24
CA ASN A 448 -31.83 3.97 -4.25
C ASN A 448 -31.40 3.45 -2.89
N VAL A 449 -30.12 3.09 -2.75
CA VAL A 449 -29.61 2.41 -1.54
C VAL A 449 -28.73 3.29 -0.64
N HIS A 450 -28.11 4.33 -1.19
CA HIS A 450 -27.28 5.24 -0.41
C HIS A 450 -28.06 6.51 -0.09
N GLN A 451 -27.76 7.10 1.06
CA GLN A 451 -28.32 8.39 1.49
C GLN A 451 -27.33 9.56 1.29
N SER A 452 -26.14 9.24 0.79
CA SER A 452 -25.01 10.15 0.62
C SER A 452 -24.43 9.98 -0.80
N PRO A 453 -23.75 11.00 -1.36
CA PRO A 453 -23.21 10.97 -2.72
C PRO A 453 -22.41 9.71 -3.03
N VAL A 454 -22.65 9.11 -4.20
CA VAL A 454 -21.90 7.94 -4.65
C VAL A 454 -20.53 8.38 -5.17
N THR A 455 -19.44 7.89 -4.57
CA THR A 455 -18.07 8.29 -4.93
C THR A 455 -17.41 7.32 -5.90
N LYS A 456 -17.86 6.06 -5.93
CA LYS A 456 -17.34 5.03 -6.84
C LYS A 456 -18.44 4.07 -7.25
N VAL A 457 -18.40 3.66 -8.51
CA VAL A 457 -19.22 2.58 -9.06
C VAL A 457 -18.30 1.72 -9.90
N THR A 458 -18.51 0.41 -9.87
CA THR A 458 -17.77 -0.54 -10.70
C THR A 458 -18.71 -1.62 -11.18
N LEU A 459 -18.78 -1.80 -12.51
CA LEU A 459 -19.56 -2.84 -13.15
C LEU A 459 -18.61 -3.89 -13.71
N SER A 460 -18.75 -5.13 -13.25
CA SER A 460 -17.98 -6.30 -13.71
C SER A 460 -18.89 -7.37 -14.32
N GLU A 461 -18.30 -8.49 -14.73
CA GLU A 461 -19.04 -9.64 -15.26
C GLU A 461 -20.03 -10.23 -14.24
N LYS A 462 -19.70 -10.20 -12.94
CA LYS A 462 -20.52 -10.83 -11.89
C LYS A 462 -21.11 -9.87 -10.87
N PHE A 463 -20.53 -8.68 -10.71
CA PHE A 463 -20.94 -7.77 -9.65
C PHE A 463 -21.06 -6.32 -10.14
N LEU A 464 -22.10 -5.66 -9.62
CA LEU A 464 -22.16 -4.21 -9.53
C LEU A 464 -21.75 -3.84 -8.11
N VAL A 465 -20.77 -2.96 -7.97
CA VAL A 465 -20.30 -2.46 -6.68
C VAL A 465 -20.46 -0.95 -6.68
N SER A 466 -20.96 -0.40 -5.57
CA SER A 466 -21.05 1.04 -5.36
C SER A 466 -20.51 1.41 -3.99
N VAL A 467 -19.93 2.60 -3.89
CA VAL A 467 -19.40 3.17 -2.65
C VAL A 467 -19.94 4.58 -2.49
N CYS A 468 -20.51 4.91 -1.34
CA CYS A 468 -20.89 6.28 -1.02
C CYS A 468 -19.89 6.97 -0.08
N SER A 469 -19.91 8.29 -0.11
CA SER A 469 -19.01 9.17 0.65
C SER A 469 -19.11 8.99 2.17
N GLU A 470 -20.25 8.55 2.67
CA GLU A 470 -20.45 8.34 4.10
C GLU A 470 -19.79 7.04 4.56
N TYR A 471 -18.69 7.17 5.31
CA TYR A 471 -17.85 6.06 5.82
C TYR A 471 -17.34 5.10 4.74
N ASN A 472 -17.29 5.51 3.48
CA ASN A 472 -17.04 4.63 2.33
C ASN A 472 -17.93 3.38 2.38
N HIS A 473 -19.24 3.56 2.57
CA HIS A 473 -20.18 2.45 2.66
C HIS A 473 -20.35 1.79 1.30
N VAL A 474 -20.03 0.50 1.25
CA VAL A 474 -20.08 -0.34 0.05
C VAL A 474 -21.37 -1.12 0.00
N ARG A 475 -21.98 -1.17 -1.20
CA ARG A 475 -23.05 -2.09 -1.56
C ARG A 475 -22.66 -2.86 -2.81
N SER A 476 -22.89 -4.17 -2.78
CA SER A 476 -22.57 -5.07 -3.89
C SER A 476 -23.81 -5.85 -4.31
N TRP A 477 -24.06 -5.98 -5.61
CA TRP A 477 -25.15 -6.75 -6.20
C TRP A 477 -24.59 -7.79 -7.16
N SER A 478 -25.21 -8.97 -7.19
CA SER A 478 -24.92 -9.96 -8.21
C SER A 478 -25.55 -9.54 -9.54
N VAL A 479 -24.77 -9.58 -10.61
CA VAL A 479 -25.19 -9.28 -11.98
C VAL A 479 -25.22 -10.60 -12.74
N THR A 480 -26.40 -10.96 -13.26
CA THR A 480 -26.57 -12.13 -14.11
C THR A 480 -26.71 -11.69 -15.56
N ARG A 481 -26.07 -12.39 -16.49
CA ARG A 481 -26.20 -12.14 -17.92
C ARG A 481 -26.81 -13.34 -18.62
N PHE A 482 -27.88 -13.12 -19.37
CA PHE A 482 -28.52 -14.12 -20.21
C PHE A 482 -28.21 -13.80 -21.67
N ARG A 483 -27.57 -14.74 -22.38
CA ARG A 483 -27.11 -14.57 -23.78
C ARG A 483 -26.26 -13.30 -23.99
N GLY A 484 -25.44 -12.94 -22.99
CA GLY A 484 -24.56 -11.78 -23.03
C GLY A 484 -25.19 -10.45 -22.63
N MET A 485 -26.49 -10.42 -22.31
CA MET A 485 -27.22 -9.24 -21.85
C MET A 485 -27.49 -9.33 -20.36
N ILE A 486 -27.35 -8.23 -19.60
CA ILE A 486 -27.79 -8.17 -18.20
C ILE A 486 -29.25 -8.62 -18.13
N SER A 487 -29.49 -9.72 -17.41
CA SER A 487 -30.79 -10.35 -17.29
C SER A 487 -31.64 -9.64 -16.22
N THR A 488 -32.95 -9.82 -16.36
CA THR A 488 -34.09 -9.05 -15.85
C THR A 488 -34.32 -9.07 -14.35
N GLN A 489 -33.27 -8.88 -13.54
CA GLN A 489 -33.28 -8.38 -12.14
C GLN A 489 -31.92 -8.73 -11.51
N PRO A 490 -30.89 -7.87 -11.58
CA PRO A 490 -30.04 -7.75 -10.40
C PRO A 490 -31.02 -7.42 -9.27
N GLY A 491 -31.19 -8.32 -8.30
CA GLY A 491 -32.13 -8.08 -7.20
C GLY A 491 -31.90 -6.68 -6.65
N SER A 492 -32.96 -5.92 -6.35
CA SER A 492 -32.80 -4.58 -5.75
C SER A 492 -32.06 -4.67 -4.41
N THR A 493 -32.11 -5.85 -3.79
CA THR A 493 -31.39 -6.20 -2.57
C THR A 493 -29.91 -6.48 -2.86
N PRO A 494 -28.99 -5.74 -2.20
CA PRO A 494 -27.57 -6.01 -2.30
C PRO A 494 -27.22 -7.34 -1.61
N VAL A 495 -26.27 -8.08 -2.19
CA VAL A 495 -25.72 -9.32 -1.60
C VAL A 495 -24.77 -9.03 -0.44
N ALA A 496 -24.22 -7.80 -0.38
CA ALA A 496 -23.32 -7.39 0.69
C ALA A 496 -23.47 -5.90 1.04
N SER A 497 -23.15 -5.59 2.29
CA SER A 497 -23.18 -4.24 2.85
C SER A 497 -22.14 -4.10 3.95
N PHE A 498 -21.10 -3.30 3.71
CA PHE A 498 -20.01 -3.13 4.66
C PHE A 498 -19.29 -1.79 4.45
N LYS A 499 -18.52 -1.35 5.44
CA LYS A 499 -17.77 -0.08 5.38
C LYS A 499 -16.28 -0.33 5.11
N ILE A 500 -15.65 0.54 4.32
CA ILE A 500 -14.20 0.64 4.16
C ILE A 500 -13.72 1.88 4.95
N LEU A 501 -13.66 1.71 6.27
CA LEU A 501 -13.29 2.79 7.19
C LEU A 501 -11.86 3.28 6.91
N SER A 502 -11.74 4.60 6.78
CA SER A 502 -10.50 5.38 6.73
C SER A 502 -10.72 6.65 7.54
N LEU A 503 -9.86 6.89 8.54
CA LEU A 503 -10.00 7.97 9.52
C LEU A 503 -9.44 9.32 9.03
N GLU A 504 -8.92 9.35 7.81
CA GLU A 504 -8.12 10.42 7.24
C GLU A 504 -9.01 11.54 6.68
N GLU A 505 -8.76 12.80 7.01
CA GLU A 505 -9.44 13.95 6.39
C GLU A 505 -9.17 14.00 4.87
N VAL A 506 -10.25 14.16 4.09
CA VAL A 506 -10.23 14.24 2.61
C VAL A 506 -9.40 15.43 2.09
N ASP A 507 -9.05 16.40 2.95
CA ASP A 507 -8.34 17.62 2.57
C ASP A 507 -6.81 17.61 2.82
N SER A 508 -6.23 16.47 3.19
CA SER A 508 -4.81 16.39 3.55
C SER A 508 -3.91 16.15 2.32
N SER A 509 -3.51 17.22 1.63
CA SER A 509 -2.51 17.24 0.53
C SER A 509 -2.89 16.40 -0.71
N LEU A 510 -3.06 17.06 -1.85
CA LEU A 510 -3.55 16.45 -3.11
C LEU A 510 -2.75 15.25 -3.66
N GLY A 511 -1.54 15.00 -3.15
CA GLY A 511 -0.74 13.81 -3.49
C GLY A 511 -1.16 12.56 -2.71
N TYR A 512 -1.86 12.71 -1.59
CA TYR A 512 -2.23 11.61 -0.69
C TYR A 512 -3.28 10.68 -1.31
N THR A 513 -4.34 11.24 -1.91
CA THR A 513 -5.44 10.47 -2.53
C THR A 513 -4.98 9.65 -3.74
N VAL A 514 -3.97 10.11 -4.47
CA VAL A 514 -3.41 9.39 -5.64
C VAL A 514 -2.76 8.08 -5.24
N GLY A 515 -2.02 8.12 -4.14
CA GLY A 515 -1.28 6.98 -3.63
C GLY A 515 -2.12 6.01 -2.81
N ASN A 516 -3.30 6.43 -2.31
CA ASN A 516 -4.07 5.65 -1.33
C ASN A 516 -5.51 5.38 -1.81
N ASP A 517 -5.71 5.23 -3.11
CA ASP A 517 -7.01 4.80 -3.65
C ASP A 517 -7.34 3.38 -3.14
N PHE A 518 -8.46 3.22 -2.43
CA PHE A 518 -8.83 1.96 -1.81
C PHE A 518 -9.47 0.94 -2.77
N GLY A 519 -9.71 1.27 -4.04
CA GLY A 519 -10.27 0.35 -5.04
C GLY A 519 -11.77 0.61 -5.35
N PRO A 520 -12.52 -0.36 -5.89
CA PRO A 520 -12.16 -1.77 -6.05
C PRO A 520 -11.17 -2.01 -7.20
N PHE A 521 -10.29 -2.99 -7.04
CA PHE A 521 -9.27 -3.38 -8.01
C PHE A 521 -9.53 -4.78 -8.56
N GLY A 522 -9.40 -4.97 -9.88
CA GLY A 522 -9.55 -6.25 -10.57
C GLY A 522 -10.58 -6.16 -11.70
N GLU A 523 -10.12 -5.90 -12.92
CA GLU A 523 -11.00 -5.70 -14.08
C GLU A 523 -11.40 -7.01 -14.78
N GLN A 524 -10.53 -8.03 -14.79
CA GLN A 524 -10.70 -9.22 -15.66
C GLN A 524 -11.29 -10.47 -14.97
N ASP A 525 -11.12 -10.63 -13.66
CA ASP A 525 -10.99 -11.98 -13.08
C ASP A 525 -12.02 -12.34 -11.98
N ASP A 526 -13.25 -11.81 -12.06
CA ASP A 526 -14.37 -12.03 -11.09
C ASP A 526 -14.13 -11.61 -9.63
N GLU A 527 -12.89 -11.35 -9.26
CA GLU A 527 -12.45 -11.15 -7.88
C GLU A 527 -11.83 -9.77 -7.73
N GLN A 528 -12.73 -8.82 -7.45
CA GLN A 528 -12.38 -7.47 -7.09
C GLN A 528 -12.03 -7.36 -5.61
N VAL A 529 -11.03 -6.54 -5.30
CA VAL A 529 -10.60 -6.28 -3.92
C VAL A 529 -10.58 -4.80 -3.59
N PHE A 530 -10.85 -4.50 -2.32
CA PHE A 530 -10.52 -3.23 -1.70
C PHE A 530 -9.24 -3.37 -0.89
N VAL A 531 -8.44 -2.31 -0.86
CA VAL A 531 -7.28 -2.17 0.03
C VAL A 531 -7.60 -1.09 1.04
N GLN A 532 -7.81 -1.50 2.28
CA GLN A 532 -8.25 -0.64 3.36
C GLN A 532 -7.05 -0.21 4.22
N LYS A 533 -6.80 1.09 4.23
CA LYS A 533 -5.89 1.79 5.14
C LYS A 533 -6.71 2.58 6.15
N ILE A 534 -6.59 2.25 7.44
CA ILE A 534 -7.46 2.83 8.48
C ILE A 534 -6.92 4.18 8.96
N VAL A 535 -5.61 4.24 9.23
CA VAL A 535 -4.90 5.44 9.71
C VAL A 535 -3.75 5.81 8.77
N PRO A 536 -3.38 7.09 8.63
CA PRO A 536 -2.35 7.52 7.68
C PRO A 536 -0.96 6.98 8.01
N GLU A 537 -0.61 6.98 9.29
CA GLU A 537 0.69 6.54 9.78
C GLU A 537 0.61 5.07 10.23
N THR A 538 0.46 4.16 9.27
CA THR A 538 0.43 2.72 9.52
C THR A 538 1.38 1.98 8.61
N SER A 539 1.95 0.90 9.14
CA SER A 539 2.66 -0.14 8.39
C SER A 539 1.73 -1.26 7.94
N GLU A 540 0.41 -1.18 8.19
CA GLU A 540 -0.54 -2.26 7.95
C GLU A 540 -1.66 -1.88 6.96
N LEU A 541 -2.02 -2.80 6.08
CA LEU A 541 -3.17 -2.69 5.17
C LEU A 541 -4.05 -3.95 5.24
N TYR A 542 -5.35 -3.76 5.07
CA TYR A 542 -6.32 -4.86 5.03
C TYR A 542 -6.82 -5.05 3.59
N VAL A 543 -6.62 -6.23 3.01
CA VAL A 543 -7.18 -6.55 1.69
C VAL A 543 -8.50 -7.29 1.86
N ARG A 544 -9.56 -6.79 1.22
CA ARG A 544 -10.93 -7.28 1.40
C ARG A 544 -11.61 -7.51 0.06
N LEU A 545 -12.42 -8.56 -0.06
CA LEU A 545 -13.19 -8.81 -1.28
C LEU A 545 -14.27 -7.73 -1.48
N ALA A 546 -14.43 -7.23 -2.70
CA ALA A 546 -15.45 -6.25 -3.03
C ALA A 546 -16.86 -6.87 -3.08
N SER A 547 -16.96 -8.16 -3.39
CA SER A 547 -18.24 -8.88 -3.50
C SER A 547 -18.96 -9.04 -2.17
N ASN A 548 -18.23 -9.28 -1.07
CA ASN A 548 -18.81 -9.60 0.24
C ASN A 548 -18.14 -8.92 1.44
N GLY A 549 -17.04 -8.21 1.24
CA GLY A 549 -16.32 -7.49 2.29
C GLY A 549 -15.44 -8.37 3.18
N ARG A 550 -15.31 -9.68 2.90
CA ARG A 550 -14.48 -10.64 3.65
C ARG A 550 -13.00 -10.29 3.52
N ARG A 551 -12.24 -10.47 4.61
CA ARG A 551 -10.79 -10.26 4.63
C ARG A 551 -10.08 -11.37 3.84
N VAL A 552 -9.21 -10.98 2.91
CA VAL A 552 -8.35 -11.89 2.15
C VAL A 552 -7.03 -12.09 2.90
N CYS A 553 -6.36 -10.99 3.24
CA CYS A 553 -5.11 -10.99 4.00
C CYS A 553 -4.89 -9.64 4.70
N VAL A 554 -3.94 -9.62 5.63
CA VAL A 554 -3.37 -8.39 6.22
C VAL A 554 -1.94 -8.27 5.71
N ILE A 555 -1.61 -7.10 5.19
CA ILE A 555 -0.29 -6.77 4.67
C ILE A 555 0.40 -5.92 5.72
N ARG A 556 1.62 -6.30 6.11
CA ARG A 556 2.44 -5.57 7.09
C ARG A 556 3.78 -5.26 6.46
N ALA A 557 4.20 -4.00 6.47
CA ALA A 557 5.52 -3.59 5.98
C ALA A 557 6.60 -4.43 6.65
N VAL A 558 7.47 -5.07 5.85
CA VAL A 558 8.47 -6.03 6.37
C VAL A 558 9.50 -5.36 7.29
N ASP A 559 9.80 -4.09 7.02
CA ASP A 559 10.72 -3.24 7.77
C ASP A 559 10.03 -2.35 8.80
N GLY A 560 8.71 -2.50 8.98
CA GLY A 560 7.90 -1.66 9.87
C GLY A 560 7.74 -0.21 9.40
N ALA A 561 8.17 0.13 8.17
CA ALA A 561 8.02 1.49 7.64
C ALA A 561 6.55 1.84 7.38
N THR A 562 6.20 3.12 7.53
CA THR A 562 4.86 3.62 7.18
C THR A 562 4.61 3.43 5.69
N ILE A 563 3.47 2.82 5.35
CA ILE A 563 3.00 2.70 3.97
C ILE A 563 2.39 4.04 3.54
N THR A 564 3.03 4.71 2.61
CA THR A 564 2.62 6.04 2.11
C THR A 564 1.77 5.97 0.86
N SER A 565 1.90 4.91 0.07
CA SER A 565 1.08 4.67 -1.12
C SER A 565 1.00 3.18 -1.45
N PHE A 566 0.01 2.78 -2.24
CA PHE A 566 -0.15 1.42 -2.72
C PHE A 566 -0.85 1.38 -4.09
N CYS A 567 -0.63 0.30 -4.83
CA CYS A 567 -1.27 0.07 -6.13
C CYS A 567 -1.46 -1.44 -6.32
N VAL A 568 -2.69 -1.86 -6.60
CA VAL A 568 -2.97 -3.23 -7.06
C VAL A 568 -2.94 -3.25 -8.58
N HIS A 569 -2.22 -4.20 -9.15
CA HIS A 569 -2.08 -4.32 -10.60
C HIS A 569 -2.02 -5.78 -11.04
N GLU A 570 -2.64 -6.06 -12.17
CA GLU A 570 -2.69 -7.36 -12.79
C GLU A 570 -1.60 -7.46 -13.87
N CYS A 571 -0.58 -8.28 -13.60
CA CYS A 571 0.51 -8.56 -14.51
C CYS A 571 0.15 -9.77 -15.37
N GLU A 572 -0.08 -9.53 -16.66
CA GLU A 572 -0.21 -10.61 -17.64
C GLU A 572 1.15 -11.32 -17.81
N GLY A 573 1.15 -12.65 -17.63
CA GLY A 573 2.33 -13.48 -17.90
C GLY A 573 2.58 -13.64 -19.41
N PRO A 574 3.78 -14.08 -19.83
CA PRO A 574 4.06 -14.34 -21.24
C PRO A 574 3.08 -15.36 -21.82
N SER A 575 2.35 -14.93 -22.86
CA SER A 575 1.23 -15.63 -23.48
C SER A 575 1.54 -17.06 -23.96
N TRP A 576 2.80 -17.37 -24.26
CA TRP A 576 3.22 -18.71 -24.73
C TRP A 576 3.17 -19.79 -23.65
N MET A 577 3.03 -19.43 -22.38
CA MET A 577 3.04 -20.40 -21.27
C MET A 577 1.65 -20.71 -20.70
N GLY A 578 0.58 -20.08 -21.22
CA GLY A 578 -0.78 -20.25 -20.70
C GLY A 578 -0.91 -19.92 -19.21
N SER A 579 0.04 -19.15 -18.65
CA SER A 579 0.06 -18.78 -17.25
C SER A 579 -1.05 -17.79 -16.97
N ARG A 580 -1.87 -18.08 -15.94
CA ARG A 580 -2.88 -17.13 -15.47
C ARG A 580 -2.22 -15.80 -15.09
N PRO A 581 -2.87 -14.65 -15.37
CA PRO A 581 -2.37 -13.36 -14.90
C PRO A 581 -2.17 -13.37 -13.39
N ARG A 582 -1.14 -12.66 -12.92
CA ARG A 582 -0.84 -12.53 -11.49
C ARG A 582 -1.16 -11.13 -11.01
N LYS A 583 -1.93 -11.04 -9.93
CA LYS A 583 -2.23 -9.79 -9.24
C LYS A 583 -1.15 -9.52 -8.21
N PHE A 584 -0.54 -8.35 -8.32
CA PHE A 584 0.42 -7.85 -7.35
C PHE A 584 -0.16 -6.65 -6.63
N LEU A 585 0.08 -6.58 -5.32
CA LEU A 585 -0.05 -5.35 -4.55
C LEU A 585 1.35 -4.77 -4.38
N PHE A 586 1.53 -3.53 -4.82
CA PHE A 586 2.74 -2.74 -4.60
C PHE A 586 2.47 -1.79 -3.45
N THR A 587 3.41 -1.68 -2.52
CA THR A 587 3.35 -0.74 -1.39
C THR A 587 4.61 0.11 -1.38
N GLY A 588 4.43 1.42 -1.34
CA GLY A 588 5.49 2.41 -1.24
C GLY A 588 5.56 2.95 0.17
N HIS A 589 6.78 3.16 0.66
CA HIS A 589 7.05 3.42 2.07
C HIS A 589 7.67 4.79 2.31
N SER A 590 7.60 5.26 3.56
CA SER A 590 8.16 6.55 3.99
C SER A 590 9.69 6.62 3.86
N ASN A 591 10.37 5.48 3.95
CA ASN A 591 11.81 5.33 3.75
C ASN A 591 12.23 5.27 2.27
N GLY A 592 11.28 5.35 1.33
CA GLY A 592 11.54 5.31 -0.11
C GLY A 592 11.68 3.91 -0.71
N THR A 593 11.40 2.86 0.06
CA THR A 593 11.42 1.49 -0.46
C THR A 593 10.08 1.11 -1.11
N LEU A 594 10.15 0.25 -2.12
CA LEU A 594 8.99 -0.39 -2.74
C LEU A 594 8.95 -1.85 -2.31
N GLN A 595 7.85 -2.28 -1.71
CA GLN A 595 7.59 -3.67 -1.33
C GLN A 595 6.48 -4.27 -2.20
N MET A 596 6.61 -5.55 -2.53
CA MET A 596 5.74 -6.25 -3.47
C MET A 596 5.10 -7.48 -2.84
N TRP A 597 3.81 -7.67 -3.11
CA TRP A 597 2.99 -8.73 -2.52
C TRP A 597 2.22 -9.47 -3.63
N ASP A 598 2.31 -10.80 -3.67
CA ASP A 598 1.58 -11.69 -4.58
C ASP A 598 0.15 -11.91 -4.05
N LEU A 599 -0.78 -11.13 -4.59
CA LEU A 599 -2.17 -11.15 -4.17
C LEU A 599 -2.93 -12.35 -4.76
N THR A 600 -2.52 -12.86 -5.93
CA THR A 600 -3.09 -14.10 -6.50
C THR A 600 -2.93 -15.27 -5.52
N THR A 601 -1.74 -15.40 -4.93
CA THR A 601 -1.46 -16.45 -3.93
C THR A 601 -2.33 -16.26 -2.68
N ALA A 602 -2.51 -15.01 -2.21
CA ALA A 602 -3.37 -14.70 -1.08
C ALA A 602 -4.86 -15.06 -1.35
N LEU A 603 -5.36 -14.75 -2.54
CA LEU A 603 -6.72 -15.07 -2.97
C LEU A 603 -6.93 -16.59 -3.05
N ASP A 604 -5.97 -17.33 -3.59
CA ASP A 604 -6.03 -18.79 -3.68
C ASP A 604 -5.99 -19.48 -2.30
N ILE A 605 -5.23 -18.94 -1.35
CA ILE A 605 -5.23 -19.41 0.04
C ILE A 605 -6.60 -19.12 0.69
N SER A 606 -7.14 -17.91 0.49
CA SER A 606 -8.45 -17.50 1.03
C SER A 606 -9.61 -18.34 0.50
N LYS A 607 -9.52 -18.88 -0.73
CA LYS A 607 -10.52 -19.81 -1.29
C LYS A 607 -10.49 -21.19 -0.64
N LYS A 608 -9.31 -21.66 -0.25
CA LYS A 608 -9.11 -23.00 0.34
C LYS A 608 -9.51 -23.06 1.81
N MET A 609 -9.51 -21.92 2.51
CA MET A 609 -10.04 -21.83 3.86
C MET A 609 -11.58 -21.83 3.83
N GLU A 610 -12.18 -22.77 4.55
CA GLU A 610 -13.64 -22.84 4.79
C GLU A 610 -14.15 -21.46 5.27
N PRO A 611 -15.34 -21.03 4.83
CA PRO A 611 -15.93 -19.77 5.28
C PRO A 611 -16.28 -19.89 6.76
N VAL A 612 -15.34 -19.57 7.64
CA VAL A 612 -15.67 -19.22 9.02
C VAL A 612 -16.69 -18.09 8.92
N SER A 613 -17.78 -18.20 9.67
CA SER A 613 -18.94 -17.31 9.73
C SER A 613 -18.63 -15.88 10.24
N GLN A 614 -17.43 -15.37 9.94
CA GLN A 614 -17.02 -14.00 10.15
C GLN A 614 -17.51 -13.16 8.97
N THR A 615 -18.69 -12.58 9.14
CA THR A 615 -19.25 -11.53 8.26
C THR A 615 -18.48 -10.20 8.35
N ALA A 616 -17.53 -10.08 9.29
CA ALA A 616 -16.71 -8.90 9.51
C ALA A 616 -15.31 -9.08 8.89
N GLY A 617 -15.09 -8.62 7.67
CA GLY A 617 -13.75 -8.60 7.06
C GLY A 617 -12.92 -7.34 7.34
N GLY A 618 -13.53 -6.31 7.95
CA GLY A 618 -12.81 -5.12 8.41
C GLY A 618 -12.06 -5.38 9.72
N PRO A 619 -11.36 -4.38 10.29
CA PRO A 619 -10.76 -4.52 11.61
C PRO A 619 -11.82 -4.94 12.63
N THR A 620 -11.51 -5.94 13.45
CA THR A 620 -12.32 -6.26 14.64
C THR A 620 -12.30 -5.06 15.60
N PRO A 621 -13.30 -4.91 16.48
CA PRO A 621 -13.28 -3.81 17.47
C PRO A 621 -11.97 -3.75 18.28
N ARG A 622 -11.41 -4.90 18.64
CA ARG A 622 -10.11 -4.98 19.35
C ARG A 622 -8.92 -4.55 18.48
N GLU A 623 -8.89 -4.93 17.20
CA GLU A 623 -7.86 -4.44 16.27
C GLU A 623 -7.99 -2.93 16.07
N LEU A 624 -9.21 -2.43 15.92
CA LEU A 624 -9.46 -0.99 15.75
C LEU A 624 -8.98 -0.22 16.98
N LEU A 625 -9.33 -0.64 18.19
CA LEU A 625 -8.84 0.00 19.42
C LEU A 625 -7.31 0.00 19.50
N ARG A 626 -6.64 -1.11 19.19
CA ARG A 626 -5.17 -1.16 19.16
C ARG A 626 -4.56 -0.18 18.16
N ILE A 627 -5.15 -0.05 16.97
CA ILE A 627 -4.70 0.90 15.94
C ILE A 627 -4.94 2.34 16.39
N LEU A 628 -6.06 2.58 17.07
CA LEU A 628 -6.43 3.88 17.60
C LEU A 628 -5.55 4.29 18.78
N ASP A 629 -5.17 3.38 19.67
CA ASP A 629 -4.27 3.65 20.81
C ASP A 629 -2.85 4.06 20.34
N GLN A 630 -2.43 3.57 19.16
CA GLN A 630 -1.17 3.97 18.53
C GLN A 630 -1.26 5.34 17.84
N CYS A 631 -2.46 5.85 17.61
CA CYS A 631 -2.68 7.17 17.05
C CYS A 631 -2.94 8.16 18.19
N ASP A 632 -2.20 9.27 18.24
CA ASP A 632 -2.50 10.37 19.16
C ASP A 632 -3.86 10.99 18.79
N LEU A 633 -4.96 10.40 19.29
CA LEU A 633 -6.32 10.91 19.17
C LEU A 633 -6.52 12.25 19.92
N CYS A 634 -5.54 12.64 20.75
CA CYS A 634 -5.56 13.79 21.64
C CYS A 634 -5.44 15.17 20.97
N ASN A 635 -5.50 15.28 19.64
CA ASN A 635 -5.53 16.59 18.96
C ASN A 635 -6.88 17.32 19.05
N SER A 636 -7.80 16.86 19.90
CA SER A 636 -9.03 17.56 20.29
C SER A 636 -8.85 18.38 21.59
N HIS A 637 -7.77 19.14 21.73
CA HIS A 637 -7.75 20.20 22.73
C HIS A 637 -8.50 21.42 22.22
N CYS A 638 -9.65 21.66 22.85
CA CYS A 638 -10.52 22.81 22.77
C CYS A 638 -9.78 24.11 22.41
N SER A 639 -10.14 24.71 21.27
CA SER A 639 -9.70 26.05 20.88
C SER A 639 -10.16 27.09 21.90
N THR A 640 -9.34 27.38 22.91
CA THR A 640 -9.30 28.73 23.48
C THR A 640 -8.28 29.52 22.66
N PRO A 641 -8.62 30.71 22.12
CA PRO A 641 -7.74 31.42 21.21
C PRO A 641 -6.63 32.09 22.02
N CYS A 642 -5.42 31.52 22.01
CA CYS A 642 -4.22 32.24 22.42
C CYS A 642 -3.49 32.76 21.18
N ILE A 643 -3.46 34.09 21.05
CA ILE A 643 -2.75 34.82 19.99
C ILE A 643 -1.25 34.68 20.24
N SER A 644 -0.57 33.81 19.50
CA SER A 644 0.89 33.87 19.32
C SER A 644 1.30 33.28 17.96
N PRO A 645 2.14 33.95 17.16
CA PRO A 645 2.57 33.46 15.86
C PRO A 645 3.86 32.63 16.00
N SER A 646 3.75 31.31 15.94
CA SER A 646 4.90 30.44 15.63
C SER A 646 4.45 29.31 14.73
N GLN A 647 4.77 29.42 13.44
CA GLN A 647 4.57 28.36 12.46
C GLN A 647 5.64 27.27 12.67
N SER A 648 5.23 26.11 13.21
CA SER A 648 6.01 24.87 13.14
C SER A 648 5.51 24.04 11.94
N ALA A 649 6.40 23.75 11.00
CA ALA A 649 6.12 23.09 9.72
C ALA A 649 5.94 21.56 9.80
N HIS A 650 5.16 21.08 10.78
CA HIS A 650 4.70 19.69 10.86
C HIS A 650 3.17 19.70 10.96
N GLY A 651 2.51 19.50 9.81
CA GLY A 651 1.07 19.32 9.77
C GLY A 651 0.71 17.96 10.33
N SER A 652 0.29 17.89 11.58
CA SER A 652 -0.33 16.70 12.17
C SER A 652 -1.66 16.41 11.47
N SER A 653 -1.87 15.17 11.04
CA SER A 653 -3.11 14.72 10.39
C SER A 653 -4.30 14.89 11.34
N ARG A 654 -5.32 15.63 10.91
CA ARG A 654 -6.60 15.74 11.61
C ARG A 654 -7.53 14.59 11.19
N LEU A 655 -8.32 14.09 12.15
CA LEU A 655 -9.28 13.01 11.93
C LEU A 655 -10.61 13.58 11.45
N LYS A 656 -11.29 12.88 10.53
CA LYS A 656 -12.61 13.28 10.04
C LYS A 656 -13.62 13.45 11.18
N ALA A 657 -14.33 14.58 11.21
CA ALA A 657 -15.41 14.82 12.18
C ALA A 657 -16.51 13.75 12.15
N SER A 658 -16.85 13.22 10.95
CA SER A 658 -17.79 12.09 10.82
C SER A 658 -17.23 10.80 11.42
N SER A 659 -15.93 10.52 11.22
CA SER A 659 -15.26 9.38 11.85
C SER A 659 -15.19 9.49 13.37
N ILE A 660 -14.99 10.70 13.91
CA ILE A 660 -15.10 10.98 15.35
C ILE A 660 -16.54 10.70 15.83
N GLY A 661 -17.57 11.15 15.09
CA GLY A 661 -18.97 10.87 15.41
C GLY A 661 -19.32 9.37 15.41
N PHE A 662 -18.76 8.59 14.46
CA PHE A 662 -18.90 7.14 14.44
C PHE A 662 -18.25 6.46 15.65
N LEU A 663 -17.03 6.88 16.03
CA LEU A 663 -16.37 6.39 17.23
C LEU A 663 -17.22 6.68 18.47
N THR A 664 -17.73 7.90 18.63
CA THR A 664 -18.60 8.30 19.75
C THR A 664 -19.92 7.51 19.81
N GLN A 665 -20.51 7.16 18.66
CA GLN A 665 -21.72 6.33 18.61
C GLN A 665 -21.46 4.86 19.01
N GLN A 666 -20.28 4.30 18.69
CA GLN A 666 -19.92 2.96 19.16
C GLN A 666 -19.70 2.92 20.67
N PHE A 667 -19.08 3.95 21.26
CA PHE A 667 -18.88 4.04 22.72
C PHE A 667 -20.19 4.05 23.51
N HIS A 668 -21.26 4.68 22.98
CA HIS A 668 -22.57 4.69 23.66
C HIS A 668 -23.30 3.34 23.64
N PHE A 669 -22.99 2.45 22.69
CA PHE A 669 -23.58 1.12 22.63
C PHE A 669 -22.97 0.15 23.66
N GLU A 670 -21.68 0.31 24.01
CA GLU A 670 -21.02 -0.51 25.04
C GLU A 670 -21.37 -0.08 26.47
N SER A 671 -21.79 1.17 26.69
CA SER A 671 -22.26 1.63 28.01
C SER A 671 -23.71 1.25 28.35
N SER A 672 -24.41 0.56 27.43
CA SER A 672 -25.85 0.28 27.53
C SER A 672 -26.23 -1.22 27.51
N THR A 673 -25.25 -2.12 27.67
CA THR A 673 -25.48 -3.57 27.81
C THR A 673 -24.89 -4.12 29.08
#